data_AF-A0A7X1PFC6-F1
#
_entry.id   AF-A0A7X1PFC6-F1
#
_cell.length_a   1.000
_cell.length_b   1.000
_cell.length_c   1.000
_cell.angle_alpha   90.00
_cell.angle_beta   90.00
_cell.angle_gamma   90.00
#
_symmetry.space_group_name_H-M   'P 1'
#
loop_
_entity.id
_entity.type
_entity.pdbx_description
1 polymer ?
#
loop_
_entity_poly.entity_id
_entity_poly.type
_entity_poly.pdbx_seq_one_letter_code
_entity_poly.pdbx_strand_id
1 'polypeptide(L)'
;MTNTLGDPEDEEGWIPGMLAPIASSRKDANKIKRDVPITVVIGNPPYKEKAMGQGAWVEGQASDARRWTPLKDWIPPADWGVGAHAKHLRNLYVYFWRWATWKVFDHDPANNTGIVCFITMAGFLNGPGFQRMRDYLRRICDSIWVIDCSPEGHQPEVNTRIFQGVQQPVCIVLASRSATKDSGTPATVRWRALPPGPRDVKFAALEKIALAEDGWVDCPSEWRAPFLPASTGAWSTFPALEDFFAYNGSGVMPGRTWVISPDAESLKRRWDALMKAPAGEKETLFHPHLQGDRTINRKIGGALSGFPLRPKTLAEENGACEAPVPYAYRSFDRQWIIPDNRLINRPNPEMWAMRSNHQVILTALSRTSPSAGPALTVTGLIPDLDHYKGSFGGRVFPLWQDALATVPNLRPKVLAALSQKYGYEVSPEDLLAYIVALTAQPAYTERFREDLSTPGLRIPLTAHAASFREAAELGRTVVWLQTFGERMADLAKGRQAGPPRLPVEQRPAVPASGAIPQDPGAMPESIGYDASKKRLLIGAGYVDNVEPAVWNYEVSGKHVLRQWFSYRQKNRERPIIGDRRPPSTLAFVQPDHWLSEYTSELINVLNVLGWLVELEPQQAALLEQVSVGPLITAEELRLAGVFEAIAQPKRRARRQGGPSLFDRAG
;
A
#
# COMPACT_ATOMS: atom_id res chain seq x y z
N MET A 1 39.42 -4.68 6.88
CA MET A 1 37.97 -4.39 6.96
C MET A 1 37.34 -5.41 7.89
N THR A 2 36.77 -4.95 9.00
CA THR A 2 36.08 -5.79 9.98
C THR A 2 34.61 -5.93 9.58
N ASN A 3 34.15 -7.14 9.32
CA ASN A 3 32.74 -7.42 9.01
C ASN A 3 31.98 -7.71 10.30
N THR A 4 31.13 -6.80 10.76
CA THR A 4 30.32 -6.96 11.99
C THR A 4 29.48 -8.24 11.97
N LEU A 5 28.88 -8.57 10.81
CA LEU A 5 28.01 -9.74 10.65
C LEU A 5 28.79 -11.05 10.42
N GLY A 6 30.12 -11.00 10.36
CA GLY A 6 30.96 -12.20 10.23
C GLY A 6 30.79 -13.15 11.42
N ASP A 7 30.94 -14.44 11.16
CA ASP A 7 30.80 -15.52 12.14
C ASP A 7 31.82 -15.35 13.28
N PRO A 8 31.36 -15.24 14.54
CA PRO A 8 32.24 -15.11 15.69
C PRO A 8 33.12 -16.35 15.92
N GLU A 9 32.69 -17.54 15.48
CA GLU A 9 33.38 -18.82 15.68
C GLU A 9 34.31 -19.22 14.52
N ASP A 10 34.37 -18.42 13.45
CA ASP A 10 35.20 -18.68 12.28
C ASP A 10 36.68 -18.32 12.55
N GLU A 11 37.51 -19.34 12.76
CA GLU A 11 38.97 -19.23 12.91
C GLU A 11 39.76 -19.70 11.67
N GLU A 12 39.11 -20.28 10.66
CA GLU A 12 39.77 -21.05 9.61
C GLU A 12 39.52 -20.51 8.19
N GLY A 13 40.50 -19.77 7.71
CA GLY A 13 40.82 -19.72 6.28
C GLY A 13 42.32 -19.57 6.15
N TRP A 14 42.99 -20.44 5.40
CA TRP A 14 44.41 -20.25 5.05
C TRP A 14 44.55 -18.96 4.22
N ILE A 15 45.42 -18.03 4.64
CA ILE A 15 45.60 -16.73 3.98
C ILE A 15 47.08 -16.56 3.59
N PRO A 16 47.40 -16.26 2.31
CA PRO A 16 48.76 -15.96 1.85
C PRO A 16 49.38 -14.75 2.58
N GLY A 17 50.69 -14.80 2.83
CA GLY A 17 51.43 -13.87 3.69
C GLY A 17 51.34 -12.37 3.38
N MET A 18 50.87 -11.98 2.18
CA MET A 18 50.68 -10.56 1.81
C MET A 18 49.46 -9.89 2.45
N LEU A 19 48.54 -10.63 3.09
CA LEU A 19 47.31 -10.10 3.72
C LEU A 19 47.34 -10.12 5.26
N ALA A 20 48.52 -10.30 5.86
CA ALA A 20 48.70 -10.43 7.32
C ALA A 20 48.05 -9.32 8.19
N PRO A 21 48.09 -8.02 7.81
CA PRO A 21 47.44 -6.96 8.59
C PRO A 21 45.90 -7.06 8.60
N ILE A 22 45.31 -7.51 7.48
CA ILE A 22 43.86 -7.71 7.35
C ILE A 22 43.43 -8.95 8.12
N ALA A 23 44.27 -9.99 8.14
CA ALA A 23 44.06 -11.21 8.92
C ALA A 23 44.13 -10.93 10.44
N SER A 24 45.10 -10.14 10.90
CA SER A 24 45.17 -9.71 12.31
C SER A 24 43.92 -8.93 12.71
N SER A 25 43.55 -7.90 11.92
CA SER A 25 42.35 -7.10 12.18
C SER A 25 41.05 -7.93 12.25
N ARG A 26 40.94 -9.00 11.44
CA ARG A 26 39.80 -9.92 11.49
C ARG A 26 39.82 -10.83 12.72
N LYS A 27 40.99 -11.36 13.10
CA LYS A 27 41.17 -12.17 14.32
C LYS A 27 40.88 -11.34 15.58
N ASP A 28 41.39 -10.12 15.65
CA ASP A 28 41.17 -9.21 16.78
C ASP A 28 39.69 -8.83 16.92
N ALA A 29 39.00 -8.59 15.79
CA ALA A 29 37.56 -8.34 15.79
C ALA A 29 36.75 -9.56 16.24
N ASN A 30 37.09 -10.77 15.80
CA ASN A 30 36.41 -12.00 16.23
C ASN A 30 36.69 -12.29 17.72
N LYS A 31 37.91 -12.03 18.21
CA LYS A 31 38.25 -12.10 19.63
C LYS A 31 37.40 -11.17 20.47
N ILE A 32 37.19 -9.92 20.04
CA ILE A 32 36.26 -9.00 20.73
C ILE A 32 34.82 -9.53 20.71
N LYS A 33 34.38 -10.09 19.58
CA LYS A 33 33.03 -10.66 19.46
C LYS A 33 32.80 -11.88 20.32
N ARG A 34 33.83 -12.69 20.61
CA ARG A 34 33.73 -13.85 21.50
C ARG A 34 33.97 -13.45 22.95
N ASP A 35 35.11 -12.86 23.25
CA ASP A 35 35.65 -12.85 24.61
C ASP A 35 35.33 -11.57 25.39
N VAL A 36 34.96 -10.48 24.72
CA VAL A 36 34.68 -9.19 25.39
C VAL A 36 33.18 -9.08 25.70
N PRO A 37 32.79 -8.89 26.98
CA PRO A 37 31.41 -8.55 27.34
C PRO A 37 31.07 -7.15 26.81
N ILE A 38 30.14 -7.08 25.86
CA ILE A 38 29.68 -5.80 25.31
C ILE A 38 28.34 -5.47 25.96
N THR A 39 28.32 -4.42 26.78
CA THR A 39 27.11 -3.97 27.48
C THR A 39 26.35 -2.89 26.71
N VAL A 40 26.98 -2.19 25.76
CA VAL A 40 26.34 -1.13 24.98
C VAL A 40 26.68 -1.26 23.51
N VAL A 41 25.66 -1.28 22.66
CA VAL A 41 25.78 -1.14 21.20
C VAL A 41 24.98 0.06 20.75
N ILE A 42 25.65 1.03 20.11
CA ILE A 42 25.02 2.20 19.50
C ILE A 42 25.41 2.34 18.03
N GLY A 43 24.57 2.97 17.20
CA GLY A 43 24.96 3.29 15.82
C GLY A 43 23.84 3.58 14.83
N ASN A 44 24.24 3.70 13.57
CA ASN A 44 23.36 3.87 12.41
C ASN A 44 23.59 2.69 11.45
N PRO A 45 22.84 1.57 11.61
CA PRO A 45 23.02 0.41 10.74
C PRO A 45 22.63 0.73 9.30
N PRO A 46 23.28 0.12 8.30
CA PRO A 46 23.01 0.42 6.90
C PRO A 46 21.58 0.05 6.47
N TYR A 47 20.97 0.93 5.69
CA TYR A 47 19.60 0.81 5.22
C TYR A 47 19.55 0.16 3.84
N LYS A 48 19.24 -1.14 3.80
CA LYS A 48 19.05 -1.85 2.53
C LYS A 48 17.95 -2.89 2.64
N GLU A 49 16.93 -2.75 1.80
CA GLU A 49 15.88 -3.75 1.67
C GLU A 49 16.30 -4.91 0.78
N LYS A 50 15.61 -6.06 0.93
CA LYS A 50 15.87 -7.28 0.15
C LYS A 50 17.35 -7.70 0.20
N ALA A 51 17.94 -7.60 1.39
CA ALA A 51 19.35 -7.86 1.66
C ALA A 51 19.66 -9.35 1.85
N MET A 52 18.87 -10.25 1.26
CA MET A 52 19.09 -11.70 1.35
C MET A 52 20.52 -12.05 0.89
N GLY A 53 21.22 -12.86 1.67
CA GLY A 53 22.61 -13.25 1.45
C GLY A 53 23.65 -12.24 1.95
N GLN A 54 23.23 -11.09 2.49
CA GLN A 54 24.13 -10.09 3.08
C GLN A 54 24.17 -10.15 4.62
N GLY A 55 23.40 -11.06 5.24
CA GLY A 55 23.36 -11.23 6.69
C GLY A 55 24.51 -12.04 7.28
N ALA A 56 25.36 -12.65 6.44
CA ALA A 56 26.47 -13.51 6.86
C ALA A 56 26.05 -14.51 7.95
N TRP A 57 26.65 -14.49 9.14
CA TRP A 57 26.34 -15.44 10.21
C TRP A 57 24.89 -15.35 10.72
N VAL A 58 24.32 -14.15 10.76
CA VAL A 58 22.95 -13.92 11.24
C VAL A 58 21.92 -14.66 10.37
N GLU A 59 22.17 -14.74 9.06
CA GLU A 59 21.31 -15.40 8.07
C GLU A 59 21.75 -16.85 7.76
N GLY A 60 22.99 -17.20 8.12
CA GLY A 60 23.65 -18.46 7.78
C GLY A 60 24.40 -18.39 6.44
N GLN A 61 25.59 -19.01 6.36
CA GLN A 61 26.21 -19.26 5.06
C GLN A 61 25.38 -20.33 4.31
N ALA A 62 25.16 -20.12 3.00
CA ALA A 62 24.15 -20.79 2.19
C ALA A 62 24.27 -22.32 2.02
N SER A 63 25.19 -23.01 2.71
CA SER A 63 25.54 -24.41 2.47
C SER A 63 24.87 -25.44 3.40
N ASP A 64 24.26 -25.04 4.53
CA ASP A 64 23.55 -26.01 5.38
C ASP A 64 22.27 -25.44 6.03
N ALA A 65 21.12 -25.75 5.42
CA ALA A 65 19.81 -25.33 5.89
C ALA A 65 19.44 -25.85 7.30
N ARG A 66 20.14 -26.90 7.79
CA ARG A 66 19.88 -27.53 9.10
C ARG A 66 20.56 -26.82 10.26
N ARG A 67 21.57 -25.99 10.01
CA ARG A 67 22.26 -25.24 11.09
C ARG A 67 21.36 -24.13 11.64
N TRP A 68 21.34 -23.95 12.96
CA TRP A 68 20.64 -22.83 13.60
C TRP A 68 21.31 -21.50 13.20
N THR A 69 20.49 -20.47 13.02
CA THR A 69 20.93 -19.12 12.64
C THR A 69 20.16 -18.12 13.49
N PRO A 70 20.79 -17.06 14.03
CA PRO A 70 20.12 -16.10 14.91
C PRO A 70 18.82 -15.51 14.35
N LEU A 71 18.73 -15.30 13.03
CA LEU A 71 17.51 -14.76 12.40
C LEU A 71 16.30 -15.69 12.50
N LYS A 72 16.50 -17.03 12.61
CA LYS A 72 15.40 -18.00 12.73
C LYS A 72 14.55 -17.74 13.98
N ASP A 73 15.15 -17.22 15.05
CA ASP A 73 14.45 -16.88 16.29
C ASP A 73 13.49 -15.69 16.13
N TRP A 74 13.62 -14.92 15.05
CA TRP A 74 12.77 -13.77 14.73
C TRP A 74 11.75 -14.06 13.61
N ILE A 75 11.74 -15.27 13.04
CA ILE A 75 10.74 -15.68 12.04
C ILE A 75 9.42 -16.03 12.76
N PRO A 76 8.30 -15.35 12.51
CA PRO A 76 7.03 -15.66 13.16
C PRO A 76 6.59 -17.13 12.93
N PRO A 77 6.05 -17.80 13.95
CA PRO A 77 5.38 -19.10 13.80
C PRO A 77 4.25 -19.07 12.76
N ALA A 78 3.97 -20.21 12.13
CA ALA A 78 2.99 -20.30 11.05
C ALA A 78 1.54 -20.04 11.51
N ASP A 79 1.21 -20.46 12.74
CA ASP A 79 -0.08 -20.28 13.40
C ASP A 79 -0.42 -18.81 13.68
N TRP A 80 0.58 -17.91 13.67
CA TRP A 80 0.32 -16.47 13.79
C TRP A 80 -0.26 -15.84 12.52
N GLY A 81 -0.27 -16.56 11.39
CA GLY A 81 -0.89 -16.08 10.14
C GLY A 81 -0.14 -14.95 9.42
N VAL A 82 1.04 -14.54 9.89
CA VAL A 82 1.82 -13.41 9.32
C VAL A 82 3.01 -13.85 8.46
N GLY A 83 3.15 -15.15 8.17
CA GLY A 83 4.30 -15.72 7.46
C GLY A 83 4.57 -15.11 6.07
N ALA A 84 3.53 -14.66 5.35
CA ALA A 84 3.68 -13.98 4.06
C ALA A 84 4.50 -12.67 4.14
N HIS A 85 4.62 -12.09 5.34
CA HIS A 85 5.36 -10.86 5.63
C HIS A 85 6.78 -11.12 6.16
N ALA A 86 7.16 -12.36 6.45
CA ALA A 86 8.49 -12.68 7.02
C ALA A 86 9.65 -12.26 6.11
N LYS A 87 9.40 -12.11 4.79
CA LYS A 87 10.38 -11.56 3.83
C LYS A 87 10.94 -10.18 4.23
N HIS A 88 10.19 -9.39 5.01
CA HIS A 88 10.62 -8.06 5.47
C HIS A 88 11.72 -8.13 6.55
N LEU A 89 11.93 -9.29 7.18
CA LEU A 89 13.07 -9.51 8.07
C LEU A 89 14.40 -9.54 7.31
N ARG A 90 14.37 -9.70 5.98
CA ARG A 90 15.55 -9.68 5.11
C ARG A 90 15.96 -8.25 4.74
N ASN A 91 16.03 -7.39 5.74
CA ASN A 91 16.51 -6.03 5.64
C ASN A 91 17.82 -5.91 6.43
N LEU A 92 18.81 -5.20 5.91
CA LEU A 92 20.15 -5.19 6.49
C LEU A 92 20.15 -4.65 7.94
N TYR A 93 19.35 -3.62 8.23
CA TYR A 93 19.20 -3.11 9.60
C TYR A 93 18.69 -4.17 10.59
N VAL A 94 17.86 -5.12 10.15
CA VAL A 94 17.36 -6.22 10.99
C VAL A 94 18.49 -7.15 11.38
N TYR A 95 19.43 -7.40 10.47
CA TYR A 95 20.59 -8.24 10.75
C TYR A 95 21.51 -7.61 11.79
N PHE A 96 21.72 -6.30 11.72
CA PHE A 96 22.46 -5.55 12.75
C PHE A 96 21.72 -5.53 14.08
N TRP A 97 20.40 -5.35 14.09
CA TRP A 97 19.58 -5.48 15.29
C TRP A 97 19.73 -6.87 15.92
N ARG A 98 19.56 -7.94 15.14
CA ARG A 98 19.67 -9.32 15.65
C ARG A 98 21.06 -9.62 16.18
N TRP A 99 22.11 -9.17 15.49
CA TRP A 99 23.49 -9.31 15.93
C TRP A 99 23.76 -8.55 17.23
N ALA A 100 23.30 -7.30 17.33
CA ALA A 100 23.49 -6.46 18.50
C ALA A 100 22.76 -7.05 19.72
N THR A 101 21.49 -7.44 19.57
CA THR A 101 20.75 -8.05 20.67
C THR A 101 21.32 -9.41 21.06
N TRP A 102 21.81 -10.20 20.09
CA TRP A 102 22.54 -11.42 20.43
C TRP A 102 23.78 -11.11 21.26
N LYS A 103 24.63 -10.18 20.82
CA LYS A 103 25.91 -9.91 21.48
C LYS A 103 25.72 -9.31 22.88
N VAL A 104 24.77 -8.41 23.05
CA VAL A 104 24.50 -7.73 24.33
C VAL A 104 23.63 -8.60 25.25
N PHE A 105 22.65 -9.33 24.69
CA PHE A 105 21.63 -9.99 25.49
C PHE A 105 21.71 -11.52 25.56
N ASP A 106 22.10 -12.19 24.48
CA ASP A 106 21.99 -13.66 24.38
C ASP A 106 23.33 -14.39 24.53
N HIS A 107 24.44 -13.77 24.11
CA HIS A 107 25.72 -14.44 23.89
C HIS A 107 26.35 -14.98 25.19
N ASP A 108 26.28 -14.19 26.26
CA ASP A 108 26.86 -14.54 27.54
C ASP A 108 25.74 -14.60 28.60
N PRO A 109 25.44 -15.78 29.15
CA PRO A 109 24.43 -15.94 30.20
C PRO A 109 24.69 -15.11 31.45
N ALA A 110 25.94 -14.71 31.72
CA ALA A 110 26.28 -13.82 32.83
C ALA A 110 25.96 -12.35 32.53
N ASN A 111 25.86 -11.97 31.26
CA ASN A 111 25.41 -10.64 30.88
C ASN A 111 23.89 -10.59 31.06
N ASN A 112 23.46 -9.94 32.14
CA ASN A 112 22.07 -9.63 32.44
C ASN A 112 21.76 -8.12 32.36
N THR A 113 22.73 -7.29 31.97
CA THR A 113 22.56 -5.84 31.79
C THR A 113 23.02 -5.43 30.39
N GLY A 114 22.43 -4.37 29.84
CA GLY A 114 22.95 -3.75 28.62
C GLY A 114 21.94 -2.91 27.84
N ILE A 115 22.43 -2.22 26.82
CA ILE A 115 21.67 -1.29 25.98
C ILE A 115 21.99 -1.55 24.50
N VAL A 116 20.95 -1.56 23.67
CA VAL A 116 21.08 -1.47 22.20
C VAL A 116 20.32 -0.23 21.74
N CYS A 117 20.99 0.71 21.07
CA CYS A 117 20.37 1.93 20.56
C CYS A 117 20.73 2.20 19.10
N PHE A 118 19.75 2.23 18.21
CA PHE A 118 19.98 2.52 16.79
C PHE A 118 19.06 3.60 16.25
N ILE A 119 19.60 4.45 15.36
CA ILE A 119 18.81 5.18 14.38
C ILE A 119 18.60 4.31 13.14
N THR A 120 17.37 3.90 12.87
CA THR A 120 17.02 2.80 11.96
C THR A 120 15.74 3.09 11.18
N MET A 121 15.39 2.20 10.24
CA MET A 121 14.11 2.24 9.54
C MET A 121 12.95 1.85 10.45
N ALA A 122 11.84 2.58 10.38
CA ALA A 122 10.68 2.42 11.27
C ALA A 122 9.77 1.23 10.94
N GLY A 123 10.00 0.50 9.85
CA GLY A 123 9.10 -0.55 9.38
C GLY A 123 8.84 -1.70 10.38
N PHE A 124 9.75 -1.91 11.35
CA PHE A 124 9.56 -2.93 12.39
C PHE A 124 8.66 -2.50 13.55
N LEU A 125 8.39 -1.20 13.71
CA LEU A 125 7.57 -0.67 14.79
C LEU A 125 6.15 -1.24 14.72
N ASN A 126 5.55 -1.36 13.54
CA ASN A 126 4.18 -1.88 13.37
C ASN A 126 4.06 -3.03 12.34
N GLY A 127 5.08 -3.29 11.51
CA GLY A 127 4.96 -4.25 10.42
C GLY A 127 4.63 -5.68 10.91
N PRO A 128 3.72 -6.40 10.22
CA PRO A 128 3.25 -7.72 10.66
C PRO A 128 4.36 -8.79 10.63
N GLY A 129 5.32 -8.67 9.69
CA GLY A 129 6.47 -9.56 9.61
C GLY A 129 7.44 -9.46 10.78
N PHE A 130 7.33 -8.41 11.61
CA PHE A 130 8.24 -8.11 12.72
C PHE A 130 7.64 -8.45 14.10
N GLN A 131 6.45 -9.06 14.16
CA GLN A 131 5.80 -9.38 15.45
C GLN A 131 6.70 -10.19 16.38
N ARG A 132 7.47 -11.16 15.86
CA ARG A 132 8.38 -11.97 16.69
C ARG A 132 9.62 -11.23 17.15
N MET A 133 10.13 -10.28 16.36
CA MET A 133 11.19 -9.37 16.79
C MET A 133 10.71 -8.49 17.97
N ARG A 134 9.49 -7.95 17.90
CA ARG A 134 8.92 -7.16 19.00
C ARG A 134 8.65 -7.99 20.25
N ASP A 135 8.11 -9.20 20.08
CA ASP A 135 7.93 -10.19 21.16
C ASP A 135 9.26 -10.50 21.86
N TYR A 136 10.31 -10.79 21.10
CA TYR A 136 11.65 -11.02 21.63
C TYR A 136 12.16 -9.81 22.44
N LEU A 137 12.08 -8.60 21.88
CA LEU A 137 12.55 -7.39 22.58
C LEU A 137 11.79 -7.16 23.89
N ARG A 138 10.47 -7.40 23.92
CA ARG A 138 9.66 -7.27 25.15
C ARG A 138 10.00 -8.30 26.22
N ARG A 139 10.36 -9.53 25.81
CA ARG A 139 10.76 -10.59 26.74
C ARG A 139 12.13 -10.32 27.36
N ILE A 140 13.04 -9.75 26.57
CA ILE A 140 14.45 -9.61 26.96
C ILE A 140 14.75 -8.27 27.61
N CYS A 141 14.00 -7.21 27.33
CA CYS A 141 14.28 -5.85 27.82
C CYS A 141 13.31 -5.41 28.92
N ASP A 142 13.73 -4.47 29.77
CA ASP A 142 12.84 -3.81 30.75
C ASP A 142 12.09 -2.65 30.12
N SER A 143 12.79 -1.87 29.31
CA SER A 143 12.27 -0.64 28.74
C SER A 143 12.77 -0.44 27.32
N ILE A 144 11.90 0.10 26.49
CA ILE A 144 12.17 0.45 25.11
C ILE A 144 11.66 1.87 24.88
N TRP A 145 12.53 2.74 24.36
CA TRP A 145 12.16 4.10 23.95
C TRP A 145 12.24 4.21 22.45
N VAL A 146 11.22 4.83 21.85
CA VAL A 146 11.10 5.04 20.41
C VAL A 146 10.92 6.53 20.14
N ILE A 147 11.85 7.13 19.40
CA ILE A 147 11.73 8.49 18.90
C ILE A 147 11.41 8.41 17.41
N ASP A 148 10.21 8.83 17.02
CA ASP A 148 9.86 8.99 15.61
C ASP A 148 10.55 10.22 15.02
N CYS A 149 11.42 9.99 14.05
CA CYS A 149 12.19 11.04 13.38
C CYS A 149 11.56 11.50 12.07
N SER A 150 10.47 10.85 11.65
CA SER A 150 9.75 11.12 10.40
C SER A 150 8.26 11.30 10.66
N PRO A 151 7.86 12.29 11.49
CA PRO A 151 6.45 12.56 11.81
C PRO A 151 5.61 12.91 10.57
N GLU A 152 6.24 13.34 9.47
CA GLU A 152 5.57 13.60 8.18
C GLU A 152 5.31 12.32 7.37
N GLY A 153 5.78 11.16 7.84
CA GLY A 153 5.55 9.86 7.23
C GLY A 153 6.53 9.50 6.10
N HIS A 154 6.04 8.75 5.11
CA HIS A 154 6.86 8.23 4.01
C HIS A 154 7.12 9.28 2.91
N GLN A 155 8.35 9.26 2.37
CA GLN A 155 8.82 10.19 1.33
C GLN A 155 8.53 11.66 1.64
N PRO A 156 8.88 12.17 2.83
CA PRO A 156 8.63 13.56 3.18
C PRO A 156 9.51 14.49 2.34
N GLU A 157 9.25 15.79 2.36
CA GLU A 157 10.06 16.77 1.63
C GLU A 157 11.56 16.69 2.00
N VAL A 158 12.44 17.03 1.06
CA VAL A 158 13.88 16.80 1.23
C VAL A 158 14.47 17.59 2.42
N ASN A 159 13.98 18.80 2.66
CA ASN A 159 14.39 19.68 3.75
C ASN A 159 13.93 19.22 5.14
N THR A 160 12.90 18.36 5.23
CA THR A 160 12.37 17.87 6.52
C THR A 160 13.02 16.56 6.98
N ARG A 161 13.70 15.83 6.09
CA ARG A 161 14.35 14.55 6.42
C ARG A 161 15.59 14.75 7.30
N ILE A 162 15.71 13.97 8.38
CA ILE A 162 16.97 13.87 9.17
C ILE A 162 18.16 13.52 8.26
N PHE A 163 17.97 12.52 7.38
CA PHE A 163 18.93 12.18 6.33
C PHE A 163 18.30 12.50 4.96
N GLN A 164 18.75 13.57 4.30
CA GLN A 164 18.11 14.08 3.07
C GLN A 164 18.03 13.04 1.93
N GLY A 165 19.00 12.12 1.87
CA GLY A 165 19.02 11.00 0.92
C GLY A 165 18.10 9.82 1.27
N VAL A 166 17.49 9.80 2.45
CA VAL A 166 16.65 8.69 2.93
C VAL A 166 15.18 9.07 2.83
N GLN A 167 14.46 8.38 1.94
CA GLN A 167 13.04 8.64 1.69
C GLN A 167 12.09 7.80 2.56
N GLN A 168 12.62 6.82 3.30
CA GLN A 168 11.82 5.96 4.17
C GLN A 168 11.76 6.56 5.59
N PRO A 169 10.69 6.28 6.37
CA PRO A 169 10.60 6.72 7.75
C PRO A 169 11.73 6.16 8.62
N VAL A 170 12.35 7.05 9.38
CA VAL A 170 13.45 6.77 10.29
C VAL A 170 12.96 6.95 11.72
N CYS A 171 13.44 6.11 12.64
CA CYS A 171 13.24 6.24 14.08
C CYS A 171 14.55 5.99 14.84
N ILE A 172 14.64 6.49 16.07
CA ILE A 172 15.66 6.07 17.04
C ILE A 172 14.98 5.11 18.01
N VAL A 173 15.58 3.95 18.24
CA VAL A 173 15.07 2.98 19.23
C VAL A 173 16.18 2.58 20.17
N LEU A 174 15.93 2.76 21.47
CA LEU A 174 16.78 2.33 22.57
C LEU A 174 16.08 1.21 23.33
N ALA A 175 16.70 0.04 23.43
CA ALA A 175 16.23 -1.09 24.23
C ALA A 175 17.23 -1.36 25.36
N SER A 176 16.74 -1.39 26.60
CA SER A 176 17.58 -1.60 27.78
C SER A 176 17.16 -2.83 28.58
N ARG A 177 18.14 -3.56 29.08
CA ARG A 177 17.97 -4.65 30.04
C ARG A 177 18.80 -4.38 31.28
N SER A 178 18.23 -4.68 32.44
CA SER A 178 18.80 -4.61 33.76
C SER A 178 18.89 -6.01 34.37
N ALA A 179 19.72 -6.16 35.40
CA ALA A 179 19.88 -7.43 36.11
C ALA A 179 18.58 -7.92 36.77
N THR A 180 17.60 -7.03 36.98
CA THR A 180 16.31 -7.29 37.61
C THR A 180 15.21 -7.67 36.61
N LYS A 181 15.54 -7.81 35.32
CA LYS A 181 14.57 -8.10 34.27
C LYS A 181 13.81 -9.41 34.53
N ASP A 182 12.49 -9.31 34.66
CA ASP A 182 11.58 -10.44 34.64
C ASP A 182 11.10 -10.76 33.21
N SER A 183 11.44 -11.95 32.71
CA SER A 183 11.03 -12.45 31.39
C SER A 183 9.52 -12.75 31.26
N GLY A 184 8.81 -12.86 32.40
CA GLY A 184 7.35 -13.02 32.45
C GLY A 184 6.58 -11.72 32.24
N THR A 185 7.23 -10.57 32.41
CA THR A 185 6.63 -9.24 32.25
C THR A 185 7.09 -8.60 30.93
N PRO A 186 6.20 -8.09 30.06
CA PRO A 186 6.61 -7.38 28.85
C PRO A 186 7.37 -6.08 29.17
N ALA A 187 8.39 -5.74 28.37
CA ALA A 187 9.04 -4.43 28.44
C ALA A 187 8.03 -3.28 28.31
N THR A 188 8.22 -2.21 29.09
CA THR A 188 7.50 -0.95 28.89
C THR A 188 8.04 -0.26 27.64
N VAL A 189 7.15 0.10 26.72
CA VAL A 189 7.52 0.78 25.48
C VAL A 189 6.99 2.20 25.52
N ARG A 190 7.87 3.18 25.37
CA ARG A 190 7.55 4.61 25.35
C ARG A 190 7.87 5.20 23.99
N TRP A 191 6.97 6.01 23.48
CA TRP A 191 7.09 6.63 22.16
C TRP A 191 7.01 8.15 22.26
N ARG A 192 7.77 8.85 21.42
CA ARG A 192 7.73 10.31 21.25
C ARG A 192 8.02 10.67 19.80
N ALA A 193 7.28 11.58 19.19
CA ALA A 193 7.64 12.14 17.88
C ALA A 193 8.47 13.41 18.04
N LEU A 194 9.40 13.62 17.09
CA LEU A 194 9.97 14.94 16.85
C LEU A 194 8.90 15.88 16.25
N PRO A 195 9.04 17.20 16.41
CA PRO A 195 8.14 18.14 15.75
C PRO A 195 8.23 18.02 14.22
N PRO A 196 7.11 18.16 13.48
CA PRO A 196 7.14 18.21 12.03
C PRO A 196 7.84 19.50 11.55
N GLY A 197 8.50 19.42 10.39
CA GLY A 197 9.12 20.57 9.75
C GLY A 197 10.59 20.35 9.37
N PRO A 198 11.32 21.45 9.09
CA PRO A 198 12.73 21.42 8.70
C PRO A 198 13.62 20.64 9.68
N ARG A 199 14.65 19.97 9.16
CA ARG A 199 15.50 19.07 9.97
C ARG A 199 16.23 19.76 11.14
N ASP A 200 16.51 21.05 11.04
CA ASP A 200 17.12 21.86 12.09
C ASP A 200 16.20 22.03 13.30
N VAL A 201 14.89 22.20 13.08
CA VAL A 201 13.88 22.17 14.15
C VAL A 201 13.88 20.82 14.85
N LYS A 202 14.01 19.72 14.09
CA LYS A 202 14.09 18.36 14.62
C LYS A 202 15.36 18.13 15.43
N PHE A 203 16.51 18.63 14.97
CA PHE A 203 17.77 18.52 15.69
C PHE A 203 17.73 19.28 17.00
N ALA A 204 17.23 20.52 16.99
CA ALA A 204 17.06 21.33 18.20
C ALA A 204 16.08 20.68 19.21
N ALA A 205 15.05 19.99 18.73
CA ALA A 205 14.16 19.22 19.60
C ALA A 205 14.86 17.97 20.18
N LEU A 206 15.59 17.23 19.34
CA LEU A 206 16.30 16.01 19.75
C LEU A 206 17.36 16.28 20.83
N GLU A 207 18.06 17.41 20.76
CA GLU A 207 19.04 17.84 21.77
C GLU A 207 18.44 18.03 23.18
N LYS A 208 17.14 18.25 23.28
CA LYS A 208 16.44 18.52 24.55
C LYS A 208 15.82 17.26 25.18
N ILE A 209 15.65 16.18 24.41
CA ILE A 209 14.93 14.99 24.87
C ILE A 209 15.76 14.26 25.93
N ALA A 210 15.17 14.07 27.12
CA ALA A 210 15.69 13.15 28.14
C ALA A 210 14.72 11.97 28.39
N LEU A 211 15.26 10.83 28.83
CA LEU A 211 14.48 9.60 29.05
C LEU A 211 13.49 9.70 30.24
N ALA A 212 13.76 10.62 31.17
CA ALA A 212 12.95 10.87 32.36
C ALA A 212 12.09 12.16 32.25
N GLU A 213 12.13 12.83 31.09
CA GLU A 213 11.33 14.04 30.84
C GLU A 213 9.87 13.67 30.53
N ASP A 214 8.98 14.65 30.61
CA ASP A 214 7.62 14.54 30.10
C ASP A 214 7.56 14.46 28.56
N GLY A 215 6.40 14.07 28.02
CA GLY A 215 6.15 13.99 26.57
C GLY A 215 6.38 12.62 25.93
N TRP A 216 6.69 11.59 26.72
CA TRP A 216 6.61 10.20 26.30
C TRP A 216 5.17 9.67 26.42
N VAL A 217 4.76 8.86 25.45
CA VAL A 217 3.47 8.16 25.44
C VAL A 217 3.72 6.66 25.55
N ASP A 218 3.06 6.01 26.51
CA ASP A 218 3.14 4.56 26.65
C ASP A 218 2.44 3.86 25.47
N CYS A 219 3.12 2.87 24.88
CA CYS A 219 2.54 1.99 23.86
C CYS A 219 1.84 0.79 24.52
N PRO A 220 0.97 0.06 23.80
CA PRO A 220 0.29 -1.13 24.33
C PRO A 220 1.28 -2.16 24.90
N SER A 221 0.88 -2.94 25.90
CA SER A 221 1.76 -3.84 26.65
C SER A 221 1.80 -5.27 26.12
N GLU A 222 0.96 -5.63 25.15
CA GLU A 222 0.89 -6.99 24.64
C GLU A 222 2.19 -7.40 23.94
N TRP A 223 2.56 -8.67 24.09
CA TRP A 223 3.81 -9.23 23.59
C TRP A 223 4.12 -8.91 22.11
N ARG A 224 3.11 -8.91 21.25
CA ARG A 224 3.25 -8.70 19.80
C ARG A 224 2.85 -7.30 19.34
N ALA A 225 2.40 -6.44 20.27
CA ALA A 225 1.87 -5.13 19.96
C ALA A 225 2.88 -4.26 19.20
N PRO A 226 2.41 -3.33 18.35
CA PRO A 226 3.26 -2.31 17.78
C PRO A 226 4.02 -1.51 18.84
N PHE A 227 5.16 -0.95 18.44
CA PHE A 227 5.88 0.08 19.20
C PHE A 227 5.43 1.48 18.74
N LEU A 228 4.12 1.65 18.68
CA LEU A 228 3.45 2.91 18.41
C LEU A 228 2.39 3.11 19.51
N PRO A 229 2.07 4.36 19.88
CA PRO A 229 1.01 4.64 20.84
C PRO A 229 -0.29 3.95 20.46
N ALA A 230 -1.07 3.57 21.48
CA ALA A 230 -2.46 3.20 21.24
C ALA A 230 -3.20 4.42 20.67
N SER A 231 -4.14 4.19 19.77
CA SER A 231 -5.19 5.17 19.51
C SER A 231 -5.85 5.56 20.83
N THR A 232 -6.08 6.85 21.06
CA THR A 232 -6.74 7.37 22.26
C THR A 232 -8.09 7.99 21.92
N GLY A 233 -8.91 8.28 22.94
CA GLY A 233 -10.20 8.97 22.74
C GLY A 233 -11.18 8.20 21.86
N ALA A 234 -12.09 8.93 21.22
CA ALA A 234 -13.17 8.35 20.42
C ALA A 234 -12.65 7.45 19.27
N TRP A 235 -11.55 7.85 18.61
CA TRP A 235 -10.95 7.11 17.48
C TRP A 235 -10.63 5.64 17.82
N SER A 236 -10.14 5.38 19.04
CA SER A 236 -9.83 4.04 19.51
C SER A 236 -11.05 3.12 19.62
N THR A 237 -12.21 3.71 19.89
CA THR A 237 -13.49 3.01 20.05
C THR A 237 -14.14 2.67 18.73
N PHE A 238 -13.71 3.26 17.61
CA PHE A 238 -14.28 3.01 16.30
C PHE A 238 -13.78 1.66 15.74
N PRO A 239 -14.66 0.88 15.07
CA PRO A 239 -14.24 -0.30 14.31
C PRO A 239 -13.18 0.05 13.26
N ALA A 240 -12.19 -0.82 13.06
CA ALA A 240 -11.29 -0.67 11.93
C ALA A 240 -12.02 -0.97 10.61
N LEU A 241 -11.63 -0.33 9.50
CA LEU A 241 -12.17 -0.65 8.18
C LEU A 241 -12.03 -2.15 7.89
N GLU A 242 -10.91 -2.75 8.30
CA GLU A 242 -10.61 -4.18 8.19
C GLU A 242 -11.50 -5.12 8.98
N ASP A 243 -12.16 -4.62 10.03
CA ASP A 243 -13.02 -5.43 10.87
C ASP A 243 -14.32 -5.81 10.14
N PHE A 244 -14.77 -5.00 9.17
CA PHE A 244 -16.00 -5.25 8.42
C PHE A 244 -15.86 -6.31 7.34
N PHE A 245 -14.67 -6.45 6.74
CA PHE A 245 -14.47 -7.27 5.55
C PHE A 245 -13.87 -8.65 5.87
N ALA A 246 -14.33 -9.67 5.15
CA ALA A 246 -13.78 -11.02 5.23
C ALA A 246 -12.47 -11.16 4.44
N TYR A 247 -12.40 -10.50 3.28
CA TYR A 247 -11.21 -10.41 2.45
C TYR A 247 -10.80 -8.97 2.21
N ASN A 248 -9.50 -8.75 2.21
CA ASN A 248 -8.86 -7.58 1.66
C ASN A 248 -7.50 -8.01 1.12
N GLY A 249 -6.97 -7.28 0.14
CA GLY A 249 -5.73 -7.69 -0.50
C GLY A 249 -5.02 -6.54 -1.19
N SER A 250 -3.96 -6.86 -1.92
CA SER A 250 -3.31 -5.89 -2.81
C SER A 250 -4.09 -5.74 -4.11
N GLY A 251 -4.00 -4.58 -4.77
CA GLY A 251 -4.37 -4.47 -6.18
C GLY A 251 -3.49 -5.32 -7.09
N VAL A 252 -3.75 -5.25 -8.39
CA VAL A 252 -2.95 -5.92 -9.43
C VAL A 252 -1.63 -5.18 -9.62
N MET A 253 -0.51 -5.90 -9.69
CA MET A 253 0.81 -5.31 -9.95
C MET A 253 1.37 -5.87 -11.25
N PRO A 254 1.24 -5.16 -12.38
CA PRO A 254 1.82 -5.59 -13.65
C PRO A 254 3.35 -5.70 -13.62
N GLY A 255 4.02 -4.84 -12.84
CA GLY A 255 5.48 -4.83 -12.67
C GLY A 255 6.24 -4.22 -13.85
N ARG A 256 5.50 -3.75 -14.86
CA ARG A 256 5.95 -3.05 -16.07
C ARG A 256 4.79 -2.17 -16.55
N THR A 257 5.08 -0.98 -17.05
CA THR A 257 4.05 0.01 -17.37
C THR A 257 3.56 -0.05 -18.81
N TRP A 258 4.35 -0.60 -19.75
CA TRP A 258 3.98 -0.61 -21.18
C TRP A 258 2.69 -1.39 -21.47
N VAL A 259 2.27 -2.29 -20.57
CA VAL A 259 1.03 -3.09 -20.67
C VAL A 259 -0.22 -2.34 -20.22
N ILE A 260 -0.08 -1.06 -19.83
CA ILE A 260 -1.14 -0.14 -19.42
C ILE A 260 -1.09 1.12 -20.30
N SER A 261 -2.23 1.63 -20.75
CA SER A 261 -2.28 2.87 -21.54
C SER A 261 -3.64 3.57 -21.42
N PRO A 262 -3.71 4.91 -21.57
CA PRO A 262 -4.97 5.64 -21.66
C PRO A 262 -5.88 5.21 -22.82
N ASP A 263 -5.31 4.59 -23.86
CA ASP A 263 -6.00 4.10 -25.05
C ASP A 263 -5.65 2.64 -25.35
N ALA A 264 -6.66 1.86 -25.76
CA ALA A 264 -6.48 0.44 -26.08
C ALA A 264 -5.58 0.21 -27.30
N GLU A 265 -5.55 1.14 -28.25
CA GLU A 265 -4.84 0.95 -29.52
C GLU A 265 -3.31 0.98 -29.36
N SER A 266 -2.79 1.85 -28.48
CA SER A 266 -1.39 1.84 -28.12
C SER A 266 -0.96 0.52 -27.49
N LEU A 267 -1.83 -0.16 -26.73
CA LEU A 267 -1.51 -1.48 -26.18
C LEU A 267 -1.37 -2.55 -27.26
N LYS A 268 -2.25 -2.54 -28.26
CA LYS A 268 -2.15 -3.45 -29.41
C LYS A 268 -0.88 -3.18 -30.23
N ARG A 269 -0.58 -1.91 -30.51
CA ARG A 269 0.67 -1.53 -31.21
C ARG A 269 1.92 -1.94 -30.44
N ARG A 270 1.92 -1.81 -29.11
CA ARG A 270 3.01 -2.28 -28.23
C ARG A 270 3.17 -3.79 -28.27
N TRP A 271 2.05 -4.51 -28.23
CA TRP A 271 2.05 -5.97 -28.39
C TRP A 271 2.65 -6.38 -29.73
N ASP A 272 2.20 -5.78 -30.83
CA ASP A 272 2.70 -6.07 -32.18
C ASP A 272 4.19 -5.77 -32.30
N ALA A 273 4.66 -4.66 -31.72
CA ALA A 273 6.07 -4.33 -31.66
C ALA A 273 6.88 -5.40 -30.90
N LEU A 274 6.38 -5.88 -29.76
CA LEU A 274 7.02 -6.98 -29.02
C LEU A 274 7.03 -8.29 -29.83
N MET A 275 5.94 -8.61 -30.54
CA MET A 275 5.85 -9.85 -31.32
C MET A 275 6.78 -9.84 -32.54
N LYS A 276 6.91 -8.70 -33.22
CA LYS A 276 7.77 -8.50 -34.39
C LYS A 276 9.25 -8.33 -34.05
N ALA A 277 9.59 -8.05 -32.79
CA ALA A 277 10.97 -7.85 -32.38
C ALA A 277 11.84 -9.11 -32.56
N PRO A 278 13.12 -8.95 -32.91
CA PRO A 278 14.08 -10.04 -32.95
C PRO A 278 14.14 -10.80 -31.61
N ALA A 279 14.36 -12.12 -31.65
CA ALA A 279 14.34 -12.97 -30.46
C ALA A 279 15.29 -12.48 -29.34
N GLY A 280 16.46 -11.94 -29.70
CA GLY A 280 17.43 -11.38 -28.76
C GLY A 280 17.00 -10.07 -28.08
N GLU A 281 16.02 -9.35 -28.64
CA GLU A 281 15.54 -8.06 -28.13
C GLU A 281 14.25 -8.18 -27.31
N LYS A 282 13.49 -9.28 -27.49
CA LYS A 282 12.19 -9.47 -26.84
C LYS A 282 12.25 -9.37 -25.32
N GLU A 283 13.27 -9.91 -24.66
CA GLU A 283 13.37 -9.86 -23.18
C GLU A 283 13.61 -8.41 -22.71
N THR A 284 14.45 -7.65 -23.41
CA THR A 284 14.69 -6.23 -23.12
C THR A 284 13.42 -5.39 -23.29
N LEU A 285 12.70 -5.59 -24.39
CA LEU A 285 11.42 -4.92 -24.65
C LEU A 285 10.33 -5.34 -23.66
N PHE A 286 10.24 -6.62 -23.34
CA PHE A 286 9.29 -7.13 -22.36
C PHE A 286 9.52 -6.53 -20.98
N HIS A 287 10.78 -6.27 -20.62
CA HIS A 287 11.21 -5.65 -19.37
C HIS A 287 10.71 -6.43 -18.14
N PRO A 288 11.33 -7.59 -17.83
CA PRO A 288 11.03 -8.38 -16.63
C PRO A 288 11.15 -7.51 -15.39
N HIS A 289 10.22 -7.67 -14.44
CA HIS A 289 10.36 -7.01 -13.16
C HIS A 289 11.63 -7.52 -12.46
N LEU A 290 12.40 -6.64 -11.80
CA LEU A 290 13.59 -7.06 -11.06
C LEU A 290 13.20 -8.10 -9.99
N GLN A 291 13.83 -9.28 -10.07
CA GLN A 291 13.52 -10.43 -9.19
C GLN A 291 12.05 -10.92 -9.31
N GLY A 292 11.36 -10.55 -10.40
CA GLY A 292 10.08 -11.11 -10.79
C GLY A 292 10.25 -12.45 -11.50
N ASP A 293 9.19 -13.25 -11.53
CA ASP A 293 9.17 -14.56 -12.19
C ASP A 293 8.57 -14.50 -13.61
N ARG A 294 8.05 -13.34 -14.02
CA ARG A 294 7.54 -13.09 -15.38
C ARG A 294 8.69 -12.67 -16.28
N THR A 295 9.06 -13.57 -17.19
CA THR A 295 10.04 -13.41 -18.29
C THR A 295 9.41 -13.90 -19.60
N ILE A 296 10.00 -13.63 -20.76
CA ILE A 296 9.43 -14.09 -22.05
C ILE A 296 9.36 -15.62 -22.15
N ASN A 297 10.23 -16.33 -21.43
CA ASN A 297 10.34 -17.79 -21.42
C ASN A 297 9.51 -18.44 -20.31
N ARG A 298 8.85 -17.66 -19.45
CA ARG A 298 8.06 -18.21 -18.35
C ARG A 298 6.77 -18.82 -18.90
N LYS A 299 6.66 -20.15 -18.80
CA LYS A 299 5.39 -20.86 -19.03
C LYS A 299 4.44 -20.59 -17.86
N ILE A 300 3.22 -20.15 -18.17
CA ILE A 300 2.16 -19.89 -17.19
C ILE A 300 1.01 -20.85 -17.43
N GLY A 301 0.73 -21.71 -16.46
CA GLY A 301 -0.28 -22.77 -16.59
C GLY A 301 -1.73 -22.35 -16.30
N GLY A 302 -1.99 -21.07 -16.01
CA GLY A 302 -3.33 -20.58 -15.66
C GLY A 302 -3.66 -19.24 -16.32
N ALA A 303 -4.89 -19.08 -16.76
CA ALA A 303 -5.42 -17.83 -17.31
C ALA A 303 -5.91 -16.89 -16.20
N LEU A 304 -6.13 -15.63 -16.56
CA LEU A 304 -6.97 -14.74 -15.76
C LEU A 304 -8.42 -15.19 -15.91
N SER A 305 -9.23 -15.07 -14.85
CA SER A 305 -10.63 -15.50 -14.90
C SER A 305 -11.39 -14.75 -16.01
N GLY A 306 -12.07 -15.50 -16.87
CA GLY A 306 -12.80 -14.96 -18.02
C GLY A 306 -11.94 -14.66 -19.26
N PHE A 307 -10.67 -15.05 -19.29
CA PHE A 307 -9.76 -14.86 -20.43
C PHE A 307 -9.15 -16.19 -20.88
N PRO A 308 -8.74 -16.31 -22.17
CA PRO A 308 -8.22 -17.56 -22.70
C PRO A 308 -6.88 -17.95 -22.07
N LEU A 309 -6.69 -19.25 -21.84
CA LEU A 309 -5.38 -19.79 -21.50
C LEU A 309 -4.48 -19.74 -22.74
N ARG A 310 -3.31 -19.10 -22.61
CA ARG A 310 -2.27 -19.06 -23.63
C ARG A 310 -1.16 -20.05 -23.26
N PRO A 311 -1.09 -21.25 -23.87
CA PRO A 311 -0.18 -22.31 -23.44
C PRO A 311 1.28 -22.07 -23.83
N LYS A 312 1.51 -21.23 -24.85
CA LYS A 312 2.85 -20.85 -25.33
C LYS A 312 3.48 -19.79 -24.45
N THR A 313 4.80 -19.80 -24.35
CA THR A 313 5.57 -18.69 -23.78
C THR A 313 5.45 -17.44 -24.67
N LEU A 314 5.85 -16.26 -24.17
CA LEU A 314 5.86 -15.06 -25.01
C LEU A 314 6.98 -15.11 -26.07
N ALA A 315 8.04 -15.88 -25.82
CA ALA A 315 9.09 -16.11 -26.82
C ALA A 315 8.55 -16.85 -28.06
N GLU A 316 7.66 -17.82 -27.86
CA GLU A 316 7.02 -18.65 -28.89
C GLU A 316 5.71 -18.05 -29.45
N GLU A 317 5.28 -16.91 -28.90
CA GLU A 317 4.02 -16.26 -29.26
C GLU A 317 4.13 -15.56 -30.61
N ASN A 318 3.05 -15.69 -31.39
CA ASN A 318 2.88 -15.06 -32.69
C ASN A 318 1.41 -14.67 -32.97
N GLY A 319 0.52 -14.85 -31.99
CA GLY A 319 -0.88 -14.49 -32.09
C GLY A 319 -1.18 -13.02 -31.84
N ALA A 320 -2.43 -12.65 -32.11
CA ALA A 320 -2.95 -11.31 -31.87
C ALA A 320 -3.01 -10.98 -30.36
N CYS A 321 -2.91 -9.69 -30.06
CA CYS A 321 -3.10 -9.13 -28.72
C CYS A 321 -4.48 -9.52 -28.19
N GLU A 322 -4.54 -9.94 -26.92
CA GLU A 322 -5.82 -10.06 -26.23
C GLU A 322 -6.48 -8.67 -26.14
N ALA A 323 -7.80 -8.59 -26.32
CA ALA A 323 -8.50 -7.31 -26.32
C ALA A 323 -8.26 -6.57 -24.98
N PRO A 324 -7.67 -5.36 -25.00
CA PRO A 324 -7.47 -4.61 -23.77
C PRO A 324 -8.79 -4.34 -23.06
N VAL A 325 -8.76 -4.34 -21.72
CA VAL A 325 -9.96 -4.11 -20.89
C VAL A 325 -9.79 -2.89 -19.98
N PRO A 326 -10.88 -2.23 -19.57
CA PRO A 326 -10.81 -1.11 -18.64
C PRO A 326 -10.15 -1.49 -17.32
N TYR A 327 -9.33 -0.59 -16.80
CA TYR A 327 -8.48 -0.80 -15.63
C TYR A 327 -8.43 0.46 -14.77
N ALA A 328 -8.61 0.30 -13.46
CA ALA A 328 -8.50 1.40 -12.51
C ALA A 328 -7.02 1.62 -12.20
N TYR A 329 -6.36 2.50 -12.96
CA TYR A 329 -4.94 2.70 -12.79
C TYR A 329 -4.64 3.62 -11.62
N ARG A 330 -5.26 4.79 -11.55
CA ARG A 330 -5.19 5.70 -10.39
C ARG A 330 -6.61 6.16 -10.03
N SER A 331 -6.81 6.70 -8.84
CA SER A 331 -8.08 7.33 -8.46
C SER A 331 -8.49 8.32 -9.55
N PHE A 332 -9.69 8.12 -10.12
CA PHE A 332 -10.26 8.89 -11.22
C PHE A 332 -9.51 8.82 -12.57
N ASP A 333 -8.50 7.96 -12.71
CA ASP A 333 -7.82 7.69 -13.99
C ASP A 333 -8.10 6.25 -14.45
N ARG A 334 -9.18 6.12 -15.20
CA ARG A 334 -9.55 4.89 -15.91
C ARG A 334 -8.69 4.78 -17.17
N GLN A 335 -7.98 3.66 -17.29
CA GLN A 335 -7.12 3.34 -18.42
C GLN A 335 -7.45 1.94 -18.94
N TRP A 336 -6.55 1.36 -19.73
CA TRP A 336 -6.67 0.03 -20.28
C TRP A 336 -5.49 -0.85 -19.89
N ILE A 337 -5.71 -2.15 -19.77
CA ILE A 337 -4.65 -3.16 -19.56
C ILE A 337 -4.82 -4.33 -20.54
N ILE A 338 -3.72 -4.93 -20.97
CA ILE A 338 -3.76 -6.21 -21.70
C ILE A 338 -4.01 -7.35 -20.68
N PRO A 339 -5.14 -8.07 -20.73
CA PRO A 339 -5.51 -9.07 -19.73
C PRO A 339 -4.83 -10.42 -19.98
N ASP A 340 -3.50 -10.42 -20.04
CA ASP A 340 -2.68 -11.63 -20.21
C ASP A 340 -1.83 -11.89 -18.96
N ASN A 341 -2.03 -13.03 -18.29
CA ASN A 341 -1.33 -13.40 -17.06
C ASN A 341 0.20 -13.51 -17.22
N ARG A 342 0.69 -13.74 -18.46
CA ARG A 342 2.13 -13.75 -18.78
C ARG A 342 2.73 -12.35 -18.64
N LEU A 343 1.92 -11.31 -18.88
CA LEU A 343 2.32 -9.91 -18.83
C LEU A 343 2.25 -9.29 -17.41
N ILE A 344 1.59 -9.94 -16.45
CA ILE A 344 1.29 -9.36 -15.13
C ILE A 344 2.10 -10.05 -14.02
N ASN A 345 2.98 -9.30 -13.36
CA ASN A 345 3.88 -9.82 -12.32
C ASN A 345 3.15 -10.41 -11.09
N ARG A 346 2.18 -9.67 -10.54
CA ARG A 346 1.27 -10.17 -9.50
C ARG A 346 -0.17 -9.90 -9.92
N PRO A 347 -0.87 -10.90 -10.49
CA PRO A 347 -2.19 -10.68 -11.09
C PRO A 347 -3.31 -10.52 -10.07
N ASN A 348 -3.11 -10.91 -8.81
CA ASN A 348 -4.19 -11.13 -7.83
C ASN A 348 -5.39 -11.90 -8.45
N PRO A 349 -5.29 -13.24 -8.59
CA PRO A 349 -6.32 -14.04 -9.26
C PRO A 349 -7.74 -13.89 -8.68
N GLU A 350 -7.86 -13.58 -7.40
CA GLU A 350 -9.15 -13.35 -6.73
C GLU A 350 -9.85 -12.11 -7.30
N MET A 351 -9.12 -11.02 -7.55
CA MET A 351 -9.70 -9.82 -8.17
C MET A 351 -10.23 -10.07 -9.58
N TRP A 352 -9.52 -10.88 -10.37
CA TRP A 352 -10.01 -11.27 -11.70
C TRP A 352 -11.24 -12.19 -11.60
N ALA A 353 -11.27 -13.09 -10.62
CA ALA A 353 -12.42 -13.98 -10.39
C ALA A 353 -13.66 -13.23 -9.88
N MET A 354 -13.48 -12.13 -9.17
CA MET A 354 -14.54 -11.28 -8.60
C MET A 354 -14.98 -10.14 -9.54
N ARG A 355 -14.43 -10.06 -10.76
CA ARG A 355 -14.77 -9.02 -11.74
C ARG A 355 -16.24 -9.13 -12.14
N SER A 356 -16.99 -8.05 -11.98
CA SER A 356 -18.42 -7.98 -12.29
C SER A 356 -18.85 -6.56 -12.63
N ASN A 357 -19.92 -6.41 -13.41
CA ASN A 357 -20.59 -5.13 -13.64
C ASN A 357 -21.39 -4.64 -12.41
N HIS A 358 -21.50 -5.46 -11.36
CA HIS A 358 -22.09 -5.08 -10.07
C HIS A 358 -21.03 -4.87 -8.98
N GLN A 359 -19.75 -5.07 -9.30
CA GLN A 359 -18.68 -4.95 -8.32
C GLN A 359 -18.43 -3.49 -7.94
N VAL A 360 -18.21 -3.25 -6.64
CA VAL A 360 -17.77 -1.98 -6.06
C VAL A 360 -16.57 -2.28 -5.18
N ILE A 361 -15.46 -1.56 -5.37
CA ILE A 361 -14.20 -1.83 -4.69
C ILE A 361 -13.72 -0.54 -4.02
N LEU A 362 -13.50 -0.60 -2.71
CA LEU A 362 -12.82 0.47 -1.98
C LEU A 362 -11.31 0.29 -2.09
N THR A 363 -10.57 1.38 -2.25
CA THR A 363 -9.11 1.39 -2.17
C THR A 363 -8.63 2.39 -1.15
N ALA A 364 -7.75 1.95 -0.24
CA ALA A 364 -7.25 2.75 0.87
C ALA A 364 -5.83 2.34 1.25
N LEU A 365 -5.12 3.17 2.02
CA LEU A 365 -3.84 2.80 2.62
C LEU A 365 -4.09 2.05 3.94
N SER A 366 -3.33 0.97 4.18
CA SER A 366 -3.40 0.21 5.44
C SER A 366 -2.06 0.10 6.17
N ARG A 367 -0.96 0.48 5.51
CA ARG A 367 0.41 0.46 6.08
C ARG A 367 0.95 1.85 6.36
N THR A 368 0.32 2.82 5.73
CA THR A 368 0.54 4.25 5.84
C THR A 368 -0.83 4.90 5.95
N SER A 369 -0.86 6.19 6.22
CA SER A 369 -2.10 6.94 6.37
C SER A 369 -2.32 7.91 5.21
N PRO A 370 -3.58 8.23 4.86
CA PRO A 370 -3.88 9.35 3.99
C PRO A 370 -3.42 10.66 4.63
N SER A 371 -2.90 11.59 3.83
CA SER A 371 -2.38 12.88 4.32
C SER A 371 -3.34 14.04 4.10
N ALA A 372 -4.24 13.93 3.13
CA ALA A 372 -5.19 14.96 2.71
C ALA A 372 -6.20 14.37 1.69
N GLY A 373 -7.28 15.10 1.42
CA GLY A 373 -8.33 14.65 0.51
C GLY A 373 -9.13 13.46 1.08
N PRO A 374 -9.81 12.67 0.24
CA PRO A 374 -10.59 11.53 0.70
C PRO A 374 -9.68 10.42 1.27
N ALA A 375 -10.06 9.82 2.42
CA ALA A 375 -9.27 8.77 3.07
C ALA A 375 -9.24 7.44 2.28
N LEU A 376 -10.26 7.23 1.44
CA LEU A 376 -10.36 6.13 0.50
C LEU A 376 -11.03 6.59 -0.80
N THR A 377 -10.87 5.80 -1.86
CA THR A 377 -11.56 6.01 -3.15
C THR A 377 -12.22 4.72 -3.62
N VAL A 378 -13.16 4.84 -4.56
CA VAL A 378 -14.03 3.77 -5.03
C VAL A 378 -13.83 3.54 -6.52
N THR A 379 -13.90 2.29 -6.96
CA THR A 379 -13.92 1.93 -8.38
C THR A 379 -14.78 0.69 -8.64
N GLY A 380 -15.37 0.61 -9.83
CA GLY A 380 -16.05 -0.59 -10.33
C GLY A 380 -15.15 -1.47 -11.19
N LEU A 381 -13.90 -1.04 -11.44
CA LEU A 381 -12.91 -1.72 -12.29
C LEU A 381 -11.85 -2.43 -11.46
N ILE A 382 -11.08 -3.34 -12.07
CA ILE A 382 -9.94 -3.97 -11.41
C ILE A 382 -8.88 -2.90 -11.09
N PRO A 383 -8.48 -2.72 -9.81
CA PRO A 383 -7.53 -1.70 -9.43
C PRO A 383 -6.06 -2.15 -9.53
N ASP A 384 -5.19 -1.22 -9.89
CA ASP A 384 -3.75 -1.33 -9.71
C ASP A 384 -3.35 -1.35 -8.23
N LEU A 385 -2.20 -1.94 -7.93
CA LEU A 385 -1.59 -1.95 -6.60
C LEU A 385 -1.54 -0.55 -5.99
N ASP A 386 -1.24 0.44 -6.83
CA ASP A 386 -1.11 1.84 -6.45
C ASP A 386 -2.35 2.67 -6.86
N HIS A 387 -3.54 2.06 -7.01
CA HIS A 387 -4.74 2.78 -7.45
C HIS A 387 -5.05 4.04 -6.62
N TYR A 388 -5.08 3.92 -5.29
CA TYR A 388 -5.53 5.01 -4.42
C TYR A 388 -4.80 6.35 -4.64
N LYS A 389 -3.46 6.37 -4.63
CA LYS A 389 -2.66 7.61 -4.80
C LYS A 389 -1.44 7.47 -5.71
N GLY A 390 -1.31 6.40 -6.48
CA GLY A 390 -0.15 6.15 -7.33
C GLY A 390 1.17 5.86 -6.61
N SER A 391 1.12 5.49 -5.32
CA SER A 391 2.27 5.10 -4.52
C SER A 391 1.86 4.34 -3.25
N PHE A 392 2.85 3.71 -2.60
CA PHE A 392 2.79 3.03 -1.29
C PHE A 392 2.02 1.72 -1.20
N GLY A 393 1.44 1.22 -2.30
CA GLY A 393 0.69 -0.03 -2.33
C GLY A 393 -0.52 0.02 -1.40
N GLY A 394 -1.68 0.38 -1.94
CA GLY A 394 -2.94 0.36 -1.21
C GLY A 394 -3.47 -1.07 -1.00
N ARG A 395 -4.54 -1.16 -0.23
CA ARG A 395 -5.38 -2.35 -0.18
C ARG A 395 -6.72 -2.12 -0.84
N VAL A 396 -7.28 -3.23 -1.31
CA VAL A 396 -8.58 -3.30 -1.96
C VAL A 396 -9.56 -4.03 -1.06
N PHE A 397 -10.79 -3.53 -1.02
CA PHE A 397 -11.91 -4.10 -0.28
C PHE A 397 -13.10 -4.22 -1.24
N PRO A 398 -13.22 -5.34 -1.99
CA PRO A 398 -14.36 -5.55 -2.87
C PRO A 398 -15.63 -5.75 -2.04
N LEU A 399 -16.78 -5.36 -2.57
CA LEU A 399 -18.09 -5.62 -1.97
C LEU A 399 -18.49 -7.09 -2.09
N TRP A 400 -18.20 -7.71 -3.24
CA TRP A 400 -18.62 -9.08 -3.54
C TRP A 400 -17.44 -10.04 -3.69
N GLN A 401 -17.60 -11.28 -3.23
CA GLN A 401 -16.60 -12.35 -3.32
C GLN A 401 -16.71 -13.18 -4.60
N ASP A 402 -17.74 -12.95 -5.42
CA ASP A 402 -18.03 -13.69 -6.63
C ASP A 402 -18.44 -12.76 -7.79
N ALA A 403 -18.26 -13.25 -9.02
CA ALA A 403 -18.61 -12.48 -10.23
C ALA A 403 -20.11 -12.23 -10.40
N LEU A 404 -20.96 -13.06 -9.80
CA LEU A 404 -22.42 -12.89 -9.84
C LEU A 404 -22.92 -11.85 -8.83
N ALA A 405 -22.05 -11.33 -7.95
CA ALA A 405 -22.40 -10.38 -6.91
C ALA A 405 -23.51 -10.89 -5.97
N THR A 406 -23.36 -12.13 -5.51
CA THR A 406 -24.33 -12.80 -4.63
C THR A 406 -23.78 -13.09 -3.24
N VAL A 407 -22.45 -13.15 -3.10
CA VAL A 407 -21.78 -13.43 -1.83
C VAL A 407 -21.06 -12.17 -1.35
N PRO A 408 -21.56 -11.47 -0.32
CA PRO A 408 -20.93 -10.26 0.16
C PRO A 408 -19.59 -10.57 0.85
N ASN A 409 -18.62 -9.69 0.67
CA ASN A 409 -17.30 -9.76 1.28
C ASN A 409 -17.26 -9.14 2.68
N LEU A 410 -18.33 -9.35 3.45
CA LEU A 410 -18.47 -8.84 4.80
C LEU A 410 -18.33 -9.98 5.81
N ARG A 411 -17.88 -9.67 7.03
CA ARG A 411 -17.86 -10.70 8.08
C ARG A 411 -19.32 -11.11 8.39
N PRO A 412 -19.60 -12.42 8.54
CA PRO A 412 -20.98 -12.92 8.43
C PRO A 412 -21.98 -12.35 9.45
N LYS A 413 -21.50 -12.00 10.66
CA LYS A 413 -22.35 -11.47 11.73
C LYS A 413 -22.57 -9.96 11.66
N VAL A 414 -21.81 -9.23 10.82
CA VAL A 414 -21.87 -7.75 10.75
C VAL A 414 -23.26 -7.26 10.37
N LEU A 415 -23.80 -7.73 9.25
CA LEU A 415 -25.10 -7.26 8.76
C LEU A 415 -26.24 -7.63 9.72
N ALA A 416 -26.20 -8.83 10.29
CA ALA A 416 -27.19 -9.27 11.27
C ALA A 416 -27.19 -8.39 12.54
N ALA A 417 -26.00 -8.10 13.08
CA ALA A 417 -25.86 -7.23 14.25
C ALA A 417 -26.35 -5.80 13.99
N LEU A 418 -26.01 -5.23 12.82
CA LEU A 418 -26.48 -3.91 12.42
C LEU A 418 -27.99 -3.90 12.18
N SER A 419 -28.53 -4.93 11.53
CA SER A 419 -29.97 -5.04 11.27
C SER A 419 -30.77 -5.12 12.57
N GLN A 420 -30.29 -5.91 13.53
CA GLN A 420 -30.87 -5.99 14.86
C GLN A 420 -30.80 -4.64 15.58
N LYS A 421 -29.65 -3.95 15.52
CA LYS A 421 -29.45 -2.66 16.19
C LYS A 421 -30.36 -1.56 15.62
N TYR A 422 -30.57 -1.54 14.30
CA TYR A 422 -31.33 -0.49 13.65
C TYR A 422 -32.82 -0.82 13.43
N GLY A 423 -33.23 -2.07 13.63
CA GLY A 423 -34.63 -2.49 13.48
C GLY A 423 -35.11 -2.62 12.03
N TYR A 424 -34.20 -2.75 11.06
CA TYR A 424 -34.52 -3.03 9.66
C TYR A 424 -33.37 -3.81 9.01
N GLU A 425 -33.62 -4.45 7.87
CA GLU A 425 -32.60 -5.20 7.15
C GLU A 425 -31.53 -4.28 6.53
N VAL A 426 -30.28 -4.43 6.96
CA VAL A 426 -29.12 -3.71 6.42
C VAL A 426 -28.49 -4.53 5.31
N SER A 427 -28.50 -4.00 4.09
CA SER A 427 -27.86 -4.64 2.94
C SER A 427 -26.33 -4.49 2.95
N PRO A 428 -25.58 -5.34 2.23
CA PRO A 428 -24.15 -5.14 1.99
C PRO A 428 -23.84 -3.74 1.41
N GLU A 429 -24.66 -3.29 0.47
CA GLU A 429 -24.59 -1.99 -0.17
C GLU A 429 -24.78 -0.84 0.83
N ASP A 430 -25.69 -0.99 1.81
CA ASP A 430 -25.91 0.01 2.85
C ASP A 430 -24.65 0.25 3.67
N LEU A 431 -24.02 -0.82 4.15
CA LEU A 431 -22.81 -0.69 4.96
C LEU A 431 -21.65 -0.11 4.14
N LEU A 432 -21.46 -0.57 2.90
CA LEU A 432 -20.40 -0.03 2.05
C LEU A 432 -20.65 1.45 1.72
N ALA A 433 -21.88 1.83 1.38
CA ALA A 433 -22.23 3.21 1.11
C ALA A 433 -22.06 4.08 2.37
N TYR A 434 -22.49 3.60 3.54
CA TYR A 434 -22.25 4.27 4.82
C TYR A 434 -20.77 4.59 5.04
N ILE A 435 -19.89 3.59 4.86
CA ILE A 435 -18.43 3.78 4.97
C ILE A 435 -17.95 4.84 3.99
N VAL A 436 -18.39 4.78 2.73
CA VAL A 436 -17.98 5.73 1.68
C VAL A 436 -18.42 7.16 2.02
N ALA A 437 -19.65 7.35 2.48
CA ALA A 437 -20.18 8.67 2.81
C ALA A 437 -19.33 9.40 3.86
N LEU A 438 -18.84 8.67 4.86
CA LEU A 438 -18.06 9.25 5.95
C LEU A 438 -16.59 9.45 5.60
N THR A 439 -16.02 8.59 4.75
CA THR A 439 -14.55 8.50 4.58
C THR A 439 -14.04 8.98 3.23
N ALA A 440 -14.85 8.97 2.18
CA ALA A 440 -14.45 9.36 0.83
C ALA A 440 -14.53 10.87 0.62
N GLN A 441 -14.04 11.66 1.59
CA GLN A 441 -14.11 13.12 1.61
C GLN A 441 -13.01 13.76 2.50
N PRO A 442 -12.62 15.03 2.27
CA PRO A 442 -11.51 15.67 2.98
C PRO A 442 -11.76 15.94 4.46
N ALA A 443 -12.99 16.20 4.91
CA ALA A 443 -13.23 16.52 6.31
C ALA A 443 -12.93 15.33 7.25
N TYR A 444 -12.96 14.09 6.75
CA TYR A 444 -12.51 12.92 7.50
C TYR A 444 -11.01 12.96 7.79
N THR A 445 -10.19 13.22 6.76
CA THR A 445 -8.73 13.26 6.94
C THR A 445 -8.30 14.47 7.75
N GLU A 446 -9.01 15.59 7.63
CA GLU A 446 -8.84 16.77 8.47
C GLU A 446 -9.15 16.46 9.95
N ARG A 447 -10.36 15.94 10.22
CA ARG A 447 -10.84 15.67 11.58
C ARG A 447 -9.92 14.73 12.35
N PHE A 448 -9.43 13.68 11.68
CA PHE A 448 -8.65 12.62 12.32
C PHE A 448 -7.15 12.74 12.01
N ARG A 449 -6.64 13.92 11.62
CA ARG A 449 -5.24 14.10 11.23
C ARG A 449 -4.25 13.58 12.28
N GLU A 450 -4.48 13.91 13.55
CA GLU A 450 -3.60 13.49 14.65
C GLU A 450 -3.66 11.97 14.86
N ASP A 451 -4.87 11.40 14.84
CA ASP A 451 -5.10 9.97 14.97
C ASP A 451 -4.50 9.16 13.81
N LEU A 452 -4.50 9.74 12.61
CA LEU A 452 -3.92 9.18 11.38
C LEU A 452 -2.39 9.23 11.38
N SER A 453 -1.72 9.76 12.40
CA SER A 453 -0.28 9.53 12.61
C SER A 453 0.05 8.03 12.73
N THR A 454 -0.90 7.22 13.20
CA THR A 454 -0.82 5.76 13.21
C THR A 454 -1.67 5.16 12.07
N PRO A 455 -1.10 4.30 11.20
CA PRO A 455 -1.85 3.68 10.11
C PRO A 455 -3.04 2.82 10.57
N GLY A 456 -4.13 2.91 9.81
CA GLY A 456 -5.34 2.10 9.99
C GLY A 456 -6.59 2.99 10.03
N LEU A 457 -7.46 2.87 9.02
CA LEU A 457 -8.68 3.67 8.96
C LEU A 457 -9.72 3.12 9.94
N ARG A 458 -10.41 4.04 10.63
CA ARG A 458 -11.42 3.73 11.64
C ARG A 458 -12.76 4.35 11.27
N ILE A 459 -13.84 3.60 11.41
CA ILE A 459 -15.16 4.05 10.95
C ILE A 459 -16.01 4.43 12.16
N PRO A 460 -16.31 5.72 12.39
CA PRO A 460 -17.30 6.08 13.39
C PRO A 460 -18.64 5.51 12.94
N LEU A 461 -19.21 4.61 13.74
CA LEU A 461 -20.42 3.86 13.42
C LEU A 461 -21.56 4.36 14.31
N THR A 462 -22.53 5.05 13.73
CA THR A 462 -23.65 5.65 14.48
C THR A 462 -24.55 4.59 15.11
N ALA A 463 -25.06 4.85 16.31
CA ALA A 463 -26.11 4.04 16.92
C ALA A 463 -27.52 4.45 16.41
N HIS A 464 -27.64 5.53 15.65
CA HIS A 464 -28.91 6.04 15.16
C HIS A 464 -29.25 5.50 13.77
N ALA A 465 -30.32 4.72 13.69
CA ALA A 465 -30.83 4.14 12.45
C ALA A 465 -31.09 5.18 11.33
N ALA A 466 -31.60 6.36 11.69
CA ALA A 466 -31.88 7.42 10.72
C ALA A 466 -30.59 7.99 10.11
N SER A 467 -29.59 8.31 10.93
CA SER A 467 -28.30 8.81 10.46
C SER A 467 -27.55 7.77 9.64
N PHE A 468 -27.68 6.48 9.96
CA PHE A 468 -27.13 5.42 9.13
C PHE A 468 -27.78 5.39 7.74
N ARG A 469 -29.12 5.48 7.64
CA ARG A 469 -29.82 5.51 6.34
C ARG A 469 -29.46 6.74 5.52
N GLU A 470 -29.41 7.91 6.16
CA GLU A 470 -28.99 9.16 5.51
C GLU A 470 -27.58 9.04 4.94
N ALA A 471 -26.64 8.55 5.74
CA ALA A 471 -25.27 8.30 5.32
C ALA A 471 -25.19 7.26 4.20
N ALA A 472 -25.94 6.16 4.30
CA ALA A 472 -25.96 5.14 3.26
C ALA A 472 -26.55 5.66 1.93
N GLU A 473 -27.52 6.58 1.96
CA GLU A 473 -28.06 7.20 0.74
C GLU A 473 -27.07 8.20 0.11
N LEU A 474 -26.44 9.05 0.93
CA LEU A 474 -25.38 9.95 0.45
C LEU A 474 -24.21 9.16 -0.14
N GLY A 475 -23.82 8.09 0.54
CA GLY A 475 -22.77 7.18 0.11
C GLY A 475 -23.04 6.52 -1.24
N ARG A 476 -24.30 6.17 -1.54
CA ARG A 476 -24.69 5.64 -2.86
C ARG A 476 -24.43 6.66 -3.96
N THR A 477 -24.70 7.93 -3.69
CA THR A 477 -24.39 9.02 -4.62
C THR A 477 -22.88 9.15 -4.82
N VAL A 478 -22.08 9.08 -3.76
CA VAL A 478 -20.61 9.12 -3.89
C VAL A 478 -20.07 7.90 -4.66
N VAL A 479 -20.59 6.69 -4.39
CA VAL A 479 -20.23 5.47 -5.16
C VAL A 479 -20.61 5.64 -6.64
N TRP A 480 -21.82 6.14 -6.93
CA TRP A 480 -22.28 6.42 -8.29
C TRP A 480 -21.34 7.39 -9.00
N LEU A 481 -20.94 8.49 -8.34
CA LEU A 481 -19.99 9.46 -8.89
C LEU A 481 -18.61 8.85 -9.17
N GLN A 482 -17.99 8.20 -8.19
CA GLN A 482 -16.64 7.65 -8.33
C GLN A 482 -16.56 6.45 -9.29
N THR A 483 -17.70 5.80 -9.55
CA THR A 483 -17.83 4.75 -10.58
C THR A 483 -18.35 5.29 -11.91
N PHE A 484 -18.36 6.61 -12.12
CA PHE A 484 -18.78 7.27 -13.37
C PHE A 484 -20.20 6.86 -13.81
N GLY A 485 -21.07 6.68 -12.82
CA GLY A 485 -22.48 6.34 -12.98
C GLY A 485 -22.76 4.91 -13.43
N GLU A 486 -21.76 4.03 -13.36
CA GLU A 486 -21.90 2.62 -13.73
C GLU A 486 -22.39 1.74 -12.57
N ARG A 487 -22.35 2.21 -11.33
CA ARG A 487 -22.84 1.50 -10.13
C ARG A 487 -23.79 2.41 -9.36
N MET A 488 -24.69 1.81 -8.57
CA MET A 488 -25.65 2.55 -7.72
C MET A 488 -26.53 3.57 -8.48
N ALA A 489 -26.76 3.34 -9.78
CA ALA A 489 -27.71 4.12 -10.55
C ALA A 489 -29.14 3.90 -10.02
N ASP A 490 -29.88 4.98 -9.85
CA ASP A 490 -31.24 5.04 -9.34
C ASP A 490 -31.91 6.32 -9.87
N LEU A 491 -32.75 6.16 -10.89
CA LEU A 491 -33.41 7.28 -11.56
C LEU A 491 -34.36 8.04 -10.62
N ALA A 492 -35.01 7.35 -9.68
CA ALA A 492 -35.93 7.95 -8.73
C ALA A 492 -35.21 8.88 -7.73
N LYS A 493 -33.89 8.73 -7.60
CA LYS A 493 -33.00 9.52 -6.75
C LYS A 493 -32.05 10.43 -7.55
N GLY A 494 -32.29 10.61 -8.86
CA GLY A 494 -31.48 11.47 -9.72
C GLY A 494 -30.13 10.88 -10.13
N ARG A 495 -29.85 9.61 -9.82
CA ARG A 495 -28.62 8.91 -10.22
C ARG A 495 -28.82 8.17 -11.54
N GLN A 496 -28.72 8.89 -12.66
CA GLN A 496 -28.88 8.27 -13.98
C GLN A 496 -27.73 7.30 -14.31
N ALA A 497 -28.02 6.20 -15.02
CA ALA A 497 -26.97 5.33 -15.53
C ALA A 497 -26.11 6.05 -16.58
N GLY A 498 -24.79 5.91 -16.47
CA GLY A 498 -23.80 6.53 -17.35
C GLY A 498 -23.10 7.76 -16.74
N PRO A 499 -22.12 8.35 -17.44
CA PRO A 499 -21.26 9.38 -16.87
C PRO A 499 -22.04 10.60 -16.33
N PRO A 500 -21.89 10.93 -15.04
CA PRO A 500 -22.55 12.07 -14.42
C PRO A 500 -22.26 13.37 -15.17
N ARG A 501 -23.24 14.28 -15.14
CA ARG A 501 -23.11 15.64 -15.69
C ARG A 501 -23.57 16.64 -14.65
N LEU A 502 -22.78 17.69 -14.47
CA LEU A 502 -23.19 18.85 -13.70
C LEU A 502 -24.37 19.57 -14.38
N PRO A 503 -25.12 20.37 -13.61
CA PRO A 503 -26.11 21.31 -14.15
C PRO A 503 -25.51 22.14 -15.29
N VAL A 504 -26.33 22.52 -16.26
CA VAL A 504 -25.87 23.10 -17.54
C VAL A 504 -25.01 24.34 -17.33
N GLU A 505 -25.38 25.17 -16.37
CA GLU A 505 -24.73 26.42 -15.98
C GLU A 505 -23.35 26.24 -15.32
N GLN A 506 -23.08 25.08 -14.73
CA GLN A 506 -21.80 24.73 -14.10
C GLN A 506 -20.99 23.72 -14.92
N ARG A 507 -21.53 23.24 -16.05
CA ARG A 507 -20.97 22.10 -16.78
C ARG A 507 -19.65 22.47 -17.45
N PRO A 508 -18.57 21.71 -17.21
CA PRO A 508 -17.32 21.83 -17.95
C PRO A 508 -17.56 21.66 -19.45
N ALA A 509 -17.08 22.61 -20.24
CA ALA A 509 -17.28 22.61 -21.69
C ALA A 509 -16.03 23.11 -22.42
N VAL A 510 -15.74 22.50 -23.57
CA VAL A 510 -14.71 22.97 -24.51
C VAL A 510 -15.40 23.88 -25.53
N PRO A 511 -15.25 25.21 -25.46
CA PRO A 511 -15.82 26.08 -26.48
C PRO A 511 -15.06 25.94 -27.80
N ALA A 512 -15.67 26.36 -28.90
CA ALA A 512 -15.04 26.31 -30.23
C ALA A 512 -13.69 27.04 -30.29
N SER A 513 -13.57 28.19 -29.62
CA SER A 513 -12.31 28.95 -29.49
C SER A 513 -11.28 28.32 -28.55
N GLY A 514 -11.67 27.30 -27.78
CA GLY A 514 -10.81 26.56 -26.86
C GLY A 514 -10.58 25.11 -27.27
N ALA A 515 -10.85 24.75 -28.53
CA ALA A 515 -10.65 23.40 -29.03
C ALA A 515 -9.24 22.89 -28.71
N ILE A 516 -9.16 21.70 -28.12
CA ILE A 516 -7.87 21.06 -27.83
C ILE A 516 -7.30 20.54 -29.14
N PRO A 517 -6.08 20.96 -29.55
CA PRO A 517 -5.53 20.59 -30.85
C PRO A 517 -5.40 19.07 -31.02
N GLN A 518 -5.86 18.56 -32.15
CA GLN A 518 -5.73 17.16 -32.54
C GLN A 518 -4.63 16.94 -33.60
N ASP A 519 -3.94 18.01 -34.01
CA ASP A 519 -2.80 17.92 -34.91
C ASP A 519 -1.56 17.41 -34.17
N PRO A 520 -0.78 16.46 -34.72
CA PRO A 520 0.41 15.93 -34.05
C PRO A 520 1.44 17.00 -33.62
N GLY A 521 1.60 18.05 -34.45
CA GLY A 521 2.52 19.16 -34.16
C GLY A 521 2.09 20.03 -32.96
N ALA A 522 0.81 20.00 -32.60
CA ALA A 522 0.21 20.83 -31.55
C ALA A 522 -0.23 20.02 -30.32
N MET A 523 0.25 18.78 -30.20
CA MET A 523 -0.08 17.91 -29.07
C MET A 523 0.25 18.59 -27.72
N PRO A 524 -0.69 18.62 -26.75
CA PRO A 524 -0.48 19.32 -25.49
C PRO A 524 0.76 18.85 -24.71
N GLU A 525 1.60 19.80 -24.31
CA GLU A 525 2.81 19.57 -23.48
C GLU A 525 2.62 20.00 -22.01
N SER A 526 1.60 20.82 -21.73
CA SER A 526 1.37 21.40 -20.41
C SER A 526 -0.12 21.45 -20.04
N ILE A 527 -0.38 21.37 -18.73
CA ILE A 527 -1.68 21.62 -18.11
C ILE A 527 -1.56 22.80 -17.15
N GLY A 528 -2.53 23.70 -17.18
CA GLY A 528 -2.54 24.90 -16.35
C GLY A 528 -3.95 25.30 -15.94
N TYR A 529 -4.07 26.40 -15.21
CA TYR A 529 -5.35 26.89 -14.74
C TYR A 529 -5.38 28.42 -14.71
N ASP A 530 -6.41 29.01 -15.30
CA ASP A 530 -6.72 30.44 -15.22
C ASP A 530 -7.88 30.62 -14.26
N ALA A 531 -7.57 31.07 -13.04
CA ALA A 531 -8.55 31.28 -11.97
C ALA A 531 -9.54 32.41 -12.28
N SER A 532 -9.11 33.43 -13.04
CA SER A 532 -9.97 34.58 -13.38
C SER A 532 -11.11 34.18 -14.32
N LYS A 533 -10.87 33.17 -15.15
CA LYS A 533 -11.83 32.64 -16.13
C LYS A 533 -12.41 31.29 -15.74
N LYS A 534 -12.02 30.73 -14.59
CA LYS A 534 -12.36 29.38 -14.15
C LYS A 534 -12.10 28.33 -15.25
N ARG A 535 -10.88 28.35 -15.78
CA ARG A 535 -10.54 27.66 -17.02
C ARG A 535 -9.37 26.71 -16.83
N LEU A 536 -9.57 25.44 -17.18
CA LEU A 536 -8.49 24.46 -17.27
C LEU A 536 -7.79 24.61 -18.63
N LEU A 537 -6.49 24.87 -18.63
CA LEU A 537 -5.68 25.03 -19.83
C LEU A 537 -5.05 23.69 -20.20
N ILE A 538 -5.18 23.27 -21.46
CA ILE A 538 -4.63 22.02 -22.02
C ILE A 538 -3.86 22.37 -23.30
N GLY A 539 -2.56 22.61 -23.16
CA GLY A 539 -1.75 23.17 -24.25
C GLY A 539 -2.33 24.51 -24.74
N ALA A 540 -2.63 24.58 -26.05
CA ALA A 540 -3.28 25.75 -26.65
C ALA A 540 -4.82 25.76 -26.51
N GLY A 541 -5.43 24.64 -26.10
CA GLY A 541 -6.87 24.53 -25.86
C GLY A 541 -7.23 24.72 -24.40
N TYR A 542 -8.53 24.70 -24.09
CA TYR A 542 -9.01 24.86 -22.73
C TYR A 542 -10.45 24.35 -22.50
N VAL A 543 -10.78 24.13 -21.23
CA VAL A 543 -12.12 23.79 -20.74
C VAL A 543 -12.61 24.92 -19.82
N ASP A 544 -13.74 25.53 -20.14
CA ASP A 544 -14.41 26.51 -19.28
C ASP A 544 -15.22 25.82 -18.17
N ASN A 545 -15.68 26.59 -17.17
CA ASN A 545 -16.48 26.13 -16.04
C ASN A 545 -15.78 25.05 -15.19
N VAL A 546 -14.49 25.25 -14.92
CA VAL A 546 -13.73 24.41 -13.98
C VAL A 546 -13.43 25.23 -12.73
N GLU A 547 -14.10 24.90 -11.62
CA GLU A 547 -13.89 25.59 -10.35
C GLU A 547 -12.48 25.34 -9.77
N PRO A 548 -11.92 26.29 -8.98
CA PRO A 548 -10.58 26.14 -8.40
C PRO A 548 -10.45 24.89 -7.52
N ALA A 549 -11.53 24.51 -6.82
CA ALA A 549 -11.56 23.30 -6.00
C ALA A 549 -11.45 22.02 -6.84
N VAL A 550 -12.06 21.99 -8.04
CA VAL A 550 -11.93 20.87 -9.00
C VAL A 550 -10.50 20.78 -9.52
N TRP A 551 -9.88 21.92 -9.85
CA TRP A 551 -8.47 21.97 -10.27
C TRP A 551 -7.51 21.44 -9.19
N ASN A 552 -7.76 21.83 -7.94
CA ASN A 552 -6.90 21.49 -6.82
C ASN A 552 -7.20 20.12 -6.20
N TYR A 553 -8.27 19.44 -6.63
CA TYR A 553 -8.70 18.16 -6.07
C TYR A 553 -7.54 17.15 -6.01
N GLU A 554 -7.32 16.59 -4.82
CA GLU A 554 -6.21 15.68 -4.56
C GLU A 554 -6.62 14.46 -3.73
N VAL A 555 -5.85 13.39 -3.90
CA VAL A 555 -5.95 12.19 -3.09
C VAL A 555 -4.61 11.96 -2.41
N SER A 556 -4.53 12.24 -1.10
CA SER A 556 -3.33 12.04 -0.28
C SER A 556 -2.08 12.73 -0.88
N GLY A 557 -2.19 14.04 -1.16
CA GLY A 557 -1.13 14.87 -1.73
C GLY A 557 -0.86 14.64 -3.22
N LYS A 558 -1.78 13.99 -3.95
CA LYS A 558 -1.68 13.77 -5.39
C LYS A 558 -2.82 14.44 -6.12
N HIS A 559 -2.51 15.53 -6.83
CA HIS A 559 -3.46 16.25 -7.65
C HIS A 559 -3.93 15.40 -8.84
N VAL A 560 -5.25 15.17 -8.88
CA VAL A 560 -5.87 14.20 -9.80
C VAL A 560 -5.67 14.62 -11.25
N LEU A 561 -6.00 15.87 -11.61
CA LEU A 561 -5.93 16.32 -13.01
C LEU A 561 -4.50 16.40 -13.54
N ARG A 562 -3.55 16.83 -12.71
CA ARG A 562 -2.11 16.85 -13.08
C ARG A 562 -1.59 15.43 -13.30
N GLN A 563 -1.95 14.50 -12.43
CA GLN A 563 -1.57 13.09 -12.60
C GLN A 563 -2.23 12.49 -13.84
N TRP A 564 -3.52 12.72 -14.05
CA TRP A 564 -4.27 12.24 -15.22
C TRP A 564 -3.67 12.75 -16.54
N PHE A 565 -3.30 14.04 -16.61
CA PHE A 565 -2.68 14.65 -17.79
C PHE A 565 -1.27 14.13 -18.06
N SER A 566 -0.49 13.81 -17.02
CA SER A 566 0.87 13.27 -17.16
C SER A 566 0.95 11.95 -17.94
N TYR A 567 -0.16 11.23 -18.10
CA TYR A 567 -0.25 10.02 -18.94
C TYR A 567 -0.68 10.31 -20.38
N ARG A 568 -1.07 11.55 -20.70
CA ARG A 568 -1.70 11.92 -21.97
C ARG A 568 -0.99 13.06 -22.70
N GLN A 569 -0.13 13.82 -22.01
CA GLN A 569 0.70 14.87 -22.61
C GLN A 569 1.71 14.32 -23.62
N LYS A 570 2.26 15.15 -24.50
CA LYS A 570 3.21 14.74 -25.54
C LYS A 570 4.47 14.06 -25.00
N ASN A 571 5.15 14.71 -24.04
CA ASN A 571 6.29 14.10 -23.35
C ASN A 571 5.83 13.35 -22.09
N ARG A 572 5.81 12.02 -22.15
CA ARG A 572 5.37 11.15 -21.05
C ARG A 572 6.53 10.51 -20.28
N GLU A 573 7.74 11.03 -20.45
CA GLU A 573 8.89 10.57 -19.67
C GLU A 573 8.63 10.78 -18.18
N ARG A 574 9.01 9.78 -17.40
CA ARG A 574 8.87 9.81 -15.95
C ARG A 574 10.25 9.80 -15.32
N PRO A 575 10.43 10.55 -14.21
CA PRO A 575 11.60 10.37 -13.39
C PRO A 575 11.78 8.89 -13.06
N ILE A 576 13.00 8.39 -13.25
CA ILE A 576 13.33 7.01 -12.93
C ILE A 576 13.38 6.88 -11.41
N ILE A 577 12.31 6.31 -10.84
CA ILE A 577 12.17 6.06 -9.40
C ILE A 577 12.18 4.54 -9.18
N GLY A 578 13.06 4.07 -8.32
CA GLY A 578 13.20 2.63 -8.03
C GLY A 578 14.13 1.92 -9.00
N ASP A 579 13.58 1.11 -9.92
CA ASP A 579 14.36 0.39 -10.93
C ASP A 579 15.08 1.38 -11.84
N ARG A 580 16.42 1.38 -11.80
CA ARG A 580 17.26 2.34 -12.53
C ARG A 580 17.55 1.93 -13.97
N ARG A 581 17.07 0.77 -14.41
CA ARG A 581 17.21 0.36 -15.82
C ARG A 581 16.38 1.30 -16.70
N PRO A 582 16.85 1.61 -17.92
CA PRO A 582 16.05 2.34 -18.88
C PRO A 582 14.67 1.66 -19.05
N PRO A 583 13.58 2.45 -19.12
CA PRO A 583 12.26 1.88 -19.37
C PRO A 583 12.24 1.18 -20.74
N SER A 584 11.36 0.20 -20.89
CA SER A 584 11.12 -0.43 -22.20
C SER A 584 10.76 0.63 -23.24
N THR A 585 11.34 0.55 -24.43
CA THR A 585 10.99 1.43 -25.54
C THR A 585 9.57 1.23 -26.04
N LEU A 586 8.92 0.09 -25.71
CA LEU A 586 7.49 -0.11 -25.96
C LEU A 586 6.65 0.97 -25.27
N ALA A 587 7.09 1.49 -24.12
CA ALA A 587 6.36 2.54 -23.42
C ALA A 587 6.24 3.82 -24.27
N PHE A 588 7.15 4.07 -25.23
CA PHE A 588 7.12 5.22 -26.14
C PHE A 588 6.17 5.04 -27.33
N VAL A 589 5.66 3.83 -27.57
CA VAL A 589 4.60 3.62 -28.57
C VAL A 589 3.30 4.17 -28.00
N GLN A 590 2.96 5.38 -28.42
CA GLN A 590 1.86 6.21 -27.92
C GLN A 590 1.17 6.93 -29.08
N PRO A 591 0.02 7.57 -28.88
CA PRO A 591 -0.55 8.48 -29.89
C PRO A 591 0.37 9.70 -30.06
N ASP A 592 0.52 10.15 -31.30
CA ASP A 592 1.28 11.34 -31.69
C ASP A 592 0.45 12.63 -31.61
N HIS A 593 -0.85 12.52 -31.35
CA HIS A 593 -1.79 13.62 -31.20
C HIS A 593 -2.77 13.40 -30.03
N TRP A 594 -3.54 14.44 -29.71
CA TRP A 594 -4.60 14.37 -28.70
C TRP A 594 -5.82 13.62 -29.23
N LEU A 595 -6.12 12.47 -28.62
CA LEU A 595 -7.27 11.66 -29.02
C LEU A 595 -8.60 12.28 -28.57
N SER A 596 -9.65 12.11 -29.36
CA SER A 596 -11.01 12.61 -29.02
C SER A 596 -11.55 11.98 -27.72
N GLU A 597 -11.15 10.74 -27.44
CA GLU A 597 -11.47 9.99 -26.24
C GLU A 597 -10.82 10.60 -25.01
N TYR A 598 -9.66 11.26 -25.15
CA TYR A 598 -9.03 11.97 -24.03
C TYR A 598 -9.88 13.17 -23.61
N THR A 599 -10.45 13.92 -24.56
CA THR A 599 -11.38 15.00 -24.24
C THR A 599 -12.65 14.46 -23.58
N SER A 600 -13.23 13.38 -24.12
CA SER A 600 -14.42 12.75 -23.54
C SER A 600 -14.19 12.29 -22.10
N GLU A 601 -13.07 11.62 -21.83
CA GLU A 601 -12.70 11.19 -20.48
C GLU A 601 -12.36 12.37 -19.56
N LEU A 602 -11.71 13.43 -20.07
CA LEU A 602 -11.44 14.64 -19.27
C LEU A 602 -12.75 15.28 -18.80
N ILE A 603 -13.73 15.44 -19.70
CA ILE A 603 -15.05 15.97 -19.34
C ILE A 603 -15.75 15.07 -18.33
N ASN A 604 -15.66 13.74 -18.47
CA ASN A 604 -16.19 12.81 -17.48
C ASN A 604 -15.56 13.02 -16.10
N VAL A 605 -14.23 13.11 -16.02
CA VAL A 605 -13.50 13.35 -14.76
C VAL A 605 -13.89 14.70 -14.14
N LEU A 606 -13.94 15.77 -14.94
CA LEU A 606 -14.28 17.11 -14.45
C LEU A 606 -15.70 17.17 -13.87
N ASN A 607 -16.67 16.51 -14.49
CA ASN A 607 -18.03 16.45 -13.96
C ASN A 607 -18.11 15.63 -12.66
N VAL A 608 -17.40 14.50 -12.58
CA VAL A 608 -17.34 13.70 -11.35
C VAL A 608 -16.70 14.49 -10.21
N LEU A 609 -15.54 15.11 -10.45
CA LEU A 609 -14.84 15.91 -9.44
C LEU A 609 -15.67 17.13 -9.01
N GLY A 610 -16.36 17.78 -9.95
CA GLY A 610 -17.27 18.89 -9.64
C GLY A 610 -18.39 18.50 -8.70
N TRP A 611 -19.08 17.39 -8.99
CA TRP A 611 -20.11 16.86 -8.09
C TRP A 611 -19.56 16.43 -6.73
N LEU A 612 -18.36 15.83 -6.69
CA LEU A 612 -17.75 15.45 -5.42
C LEU A 612 -17.47 16.68 -4.55
N VAL A 613 -16.86 17.73 -5.12
CA VAL A 613 -16.62 19.00 -4.44
C VAL A 613 -17.92 19.62 -3.92
N GLU A 614 -19.00 19.57 -4.71
CA GLU A 614 -20.32 20.08 -4.30
C GLU A 614 -20.90 19.30 -3.11
N LEU A 615 -20.62 17.99 -3.00
CA LEU A 615 -21.10 17.13 -1.91
C LEU A 615 -20.25 17.20 -0.64
N GLU A 616 -19.01 17.71 -0.71
CA GLU A 616 -18.10 17.74 0.44
C GLU A 616 -18.69 18.42 1.69
N PRO A 617 -19.39 19.58 1.61
CA PRO A 617 -20.02 20.19 2.78
C PRO A 617 -21.09 19.30 3.42
N GLN A 618 -21.88 18.59 2.60
CA GLN A 618 -22.90 17.67 3.10
C GLN A 618 -22.26 16.45 3.79
N GLN A 619 -21.19 15.89 3.21
CA GLN A 619 -20.44 14.80 3.83
C GLN A 619 -19.76 15.23 5.14
N ALA A 620 -19.23 16.46 5.19
CA ALA A 620 -18.62 17.04 6.38
C ALA A 620 -19.64 17.21 7.52
N ALA A 621 -20.81 17.78 7.21
CA ALA A 621 -21.90 17.93 8.19
C ALA A 621 -22.39 16.58 8.73
N LEU A 622 -22.55 15.60 7.84
CA LEU A 622 -22.93 14.24 8.23
C LEU A 622 -21.88 13.57 9.11
N LEU A 623 -20.59 13.71 8.78
CA LEU A 623 -19.50 13.17 9.60
C LEU A 623 -19.49 13.80 11.00
N GLU A 624 -19.70 15.11 11.09
CA GLU A 624 -19.82 15.81 12.38
C GLU A 624 -21.00 15.26 13.18
N GLN A 625 -22.19 15.21 12.58
CA GLN A 625 -23.41 14.67 13.20
C GLN A 625 -23.21 13.25 13.72
N VAL A 626 -22.59 12.37 12.93
CA VAL A 626 -22.28 11.00 13.34
C VAL A 626 -21.29 11.01 14.50
N SER A 627 -20.22 11.79 14.42
CA SER A 627 -19.12 11.77 15.38
C SER A 627 -19.48 12.32 16.75
N VAL A 628 -20.44 13.24 16.85
CA VAL A 628 -20.93 13.79 18.13
C VAL A 628 -22.09 12.98 18.72
N GLY A 629 -22.78 12.19 17.89
CA GLY A 629 -23.88 11.35 18.33
C GLY A 629 -23.43 10.05 19.00
N PRO A 630 -24.33 9.35 19.70
CA PRO A 630 -24.15 7.97 20.12
C PRO A 630 -23.57 7.06 19.02
N LEU A 631 -22.50 6.33 19.36
CA LEU A 631 -21.78 5.42 18.47
C LEU A 631 -21.87 3.99 18.97
N ILE A 632 -21.78 3.04 18.03
CA ILE A 632 -21.55 1.62 18.29
C ILE A 632 -20.04 1.41 18.33
N THR A 633 -19.53 0.98 19.48
CA THR A 633 -18.10 0.79 19.66
C THR A 633 -17.60 -0.53 19.07
N ALA A 634 -16.32 -0.56 18.70
CA ALA A 634 -15.63 -1.78 18.29
C ALA A 634 -15.64 -2.84 19.40
N GLU A 635 -15.62 -2.41 20.67
CA GLU A 635 -15.64 -3.34 21.80
C GLU A 635 -17.01 -4.00 21.97
N GLU A 636 -18.11 -3.25 21.86
CA GLU A 636 -19.45 -3.82 21.80
C GLU A 636 -19.58 -4.88 20.71
N LEU A 637 -19.05 -4.59 19.51
CA LEU A 637 -19.09 -5.52 18.39
C LEU A 637 -18.18 -6.75 18.63
N ARG A 638 -17.03 -6.59 19.28
CA ARG A 638 -16.15 -7.72 19.65
C ARG A 638 -16.80 -8.62 20.70
N LEU A 639 -17.38 -8.05 21.75
CA LEU A 639 -18.08 -8.80 22.81
C LEU A 639 -19.29 -9.56 22.26
N ALA A 640 -19.98 -9.01 21.26
CA ALA A 640 -21.04 -9.69 20.53
C ALA A 640 -20.53 -10.70 19.47
N GLY A 641 -19.21 -10.91 19.36
CA GLY A 641 -18.58 -11.82 18.41
C GLY A 641 -18.76 -11.41 16.95
N VAL A 642 -19.09 -10.15 16.66
CA VAL A 642 -19.46 -9.65 15.33
C VAL A 642 -18.30 -9.77 14.34
N PHE A 643 -17.08 -9.53 14.82
CA PHE A 643 -15.88 -9.63 14.00
C PHE A 643 -15.29 -11.04 13.94
N GLU A 644 -15.91 -12.07 14.50
CA GLU A 644 -15.35 -13.43 14.42
C GLU A 644 -15.36 -13.93 12.97
N ALA A 645 -14.21 -14.44 12.51
CA ALA A 645 -14.13 -15.14 11.24
C ALA A 645 -14.73 -16.54 11.40
N ILE A 646 -15.53 -16.99 10.42
CA ILE A 646 -15.86 -18.41 10.33
C ILE A 646 -14.59 -19.14 9.94
N ALA A 647 -14.19 -20.15 10.71
CA ALA A 647 -13.06 -21.01 10.38
C ALA A 647 -13.30 -21.63 8.99
N GLN A 648 -12.57 -21.15 7.97
CA GLN A 648 -12.68 -21.77 6.65
C GLN A 648 -11.95 -23.12 6.68
N PRO A 649 -12.59 -24.21 6.22
CA PRO A 649 -11.86 -25.45 5.98
C PRO A 649 -10.73 -25.16 5.01
N LYS A 650 -9.50 -25.59 5.33
CA LYS A 650 -8.32 -25.44 4.47
C LYS A 650 -8.70 -25.85 3.05
N ARG A 651 -8.71 -24.90 2.11
CA ARG A 651 -8.90 -25.16 0.67
C ARG A 651 -7.85 -26.20 0.27
N ARG A 652 -8.25 -27.48 0.15
CA ARG A 652 -7.41 -28.50 -0.46
C ARG A 652 -7.12 -28.01 -1.88
N ALA A 653 -5.85 -27.91 -2.23
CA ALA A 653 -5.45 -27.67 -3.60
C ALA A 653 -6.24 -28.65 -4.48
N ARG A 654 -6.98 -28.15 -5.48
CA ARG A 654 -7.61 -29.00 -6.50
C ARG A 654 -6.48 -29.83 -7.10
N ARG A 655 -6.37 -31.11 -6.72
CA ARG A 655 -5.64 -32.10 -7.51
C ARG A 655 -6.27 -32.05 -8.89
N GLN A 656 -5.49 -31.64 -9.89
CA GLN A 656 -5.87 -31.88 -11.27
C GLN A 656 -6.13 -33.39 -11.38
N GLY A 657 -7.38 -33.76 -11.64
CA GLY A 657 -7.73 -35.15 -11.89
C GLY A 657 -6.93 -35.61 -13.09
N GLY A 658 -6.02 -36.57 -12.88
CA GLY A 658 -5.50 -37.37 -13.97
C GLY A 658 -6.65 -38.14 -14.63
N PRO A 659 -6.48 -38.59 -15.88
CA PRO A 659 -7.53 -39.31 -16.59
C PRO A 659 -7.97 -40.53 -15.79
N SER A 660 -9.28 -40.67 -15.64
CA SER A 660 -9.95 -41.84 -15.07
C SER A 660 -9.53 -43.09 -15.85
N LEU A 661 -9.21 -44.17 -15.13
CA LEU A 661 -8.79 -45.47 -15.66
C LEU A 661 -9.91 -46.24 -16.41
N PHE A 662 -11.01 -45.57 -16.78
CA PHE A 662 -12.17 -46.19 -17.43
C PHE A 662 -12.41 -45.76 -18.89
N ASP A 663 -11.60 -44.89 -19.49
CA ASP A 663 -11.73 -44.54 -20.91
C ASP A 663 -10.90 -45.48 -21.81
N ARG A 664 -11.13 -46.79 -21.67
CA ARG A 664 -10.75 -47.83 -22.65
C ARG A 664 -11.84 -48.89 -22.72
N ALA A 665 -12.99 -48.54 -23.29
CA ALA A 665 -13.89 -49.45 -23.99
C ALA A 665 -14.93 -48.61 -24.74
N GLY A 666 -14.88 -48.65 -26.08
CA GLY A 666 -15.76 -47.91 -26.97
C GLY A 666 -15.06 -47.60 -28.28
#